data_AF-A2EIY8-F1
#
_entry.id   AF-A2EIY8-F1
#
_cell.length_a   1.000
_cell.length_b   1.000
_cell.length_c   1.000
_cell.angle_alpha   90.00
_cell.angle_beta   90.00
_cell.angle_gamma   90.00
#
_symmetry.space_group_name_H-M   'P 1'
#
loop_
_entity.id
_entity.type
_entity.pdbx_description
1 polymer ?
#
loop_
_entity_poly.entity_id
_entity_poly.type
_entity_poly.pdbx_seq_one_letter_code
_entity_poly.pdbx_strand_id
1 'polypeptide(L)'
;MGTAVALTGANQVYEPIGWQTGWVSYESARWGCWGQLHEYAHHFQNGWTYGNWGEVSNNALNLISMATMMEVDATRMVNFFGNAQMSGDWSNTAHQYGNVNANDLLYWYGLPLYWFGSDLQRKIIRSTKDGKYFPRNNSFPNQFMLTMSHLTKRDMRPYFSTWPNLYNYSTAIRQEAHELLDSWNYKEFHPVSTIYQTGYVLDGVEFETAKPFRIPARDPYYFDFERFKKTRDGMHTFTFKRVIPGQGTFESIGTGQYKYTPPDPSIVDKFYLEYEDDVTKDITKMIVRIKQVFPGVKLTYFNNSASLSIDNAYKKYLETKDKFHVMLQSDFNIPKMRYKFLAVTDGCFYPPETNTYRFVSYHDEGCLIYLSENPFNDNFDIDAGSKLFRAWGYGGWNKNDRNSKWVNLTKDKKYYLRFVINNVGGEGQSQIGYIYNTSDNIKGIQTDRIWLPGAIRGETDQNPFMPKIENDPTLGIYWESDLRIKYPPNNFKLLKSLTTEDPAADLNKLLFDGNTSPSQSTNVVQPLPIDYDIDFGQELTFERLYMPQRSRKVNGNCTITCDGEQIYDGRFDSTITFGSAYYCRYVNLSIYSNSNGNFAGIVEIQPVLLKAATSRNIIPATHKDWRIQGNGVLSKEGLYYNGKGWKLQKDANLTLSIDLNETGDSIAIIGDKSIYGGHFDVYLDGELHGSCNTSFIFDDIQKNRIIDTMFQQPLYSIRNLKNSSHHFVSMVVRTGNVGIAGILADGKMIQVIDPTPAPTPAIASSGDNLDVGSSNGKIIGITLGVVIPLVVIGAAIVGSSCSSISKRNPLKEVLMKMLYLYNCFCQYF
;
A
#
# COMPACT_ATOMS: atom_id res chain seq x y z
N MET A 1 -15.27 22.62 -5.69
CA MET A 1 -14.60 21.62 -4.84
C MET A 1 -15.45 20.37 -4.88
N GLY A 2 -14.83 19.19 -4.98
CA GLY A 2 -15.53 17.92 -4.85
C GLY A 2 -16.16 17.76 -3.47
N THR A 3 -16.96 16.71 -3.28
CA THR A 3 -17.59 16.38 -2.00
C THR A 3 -16.56 16.12 -0.89
N ALA A 4 -15.35 15.70 -1.25
CA ALA A 4 -14.18 15.58 -0.40
C ALA A 4 -12.96 16.22 -1.09
N VAL A 5 -11.87 16.41 -0.35
CA VAL A 5 -10.59 16.92 -0.87
C VAL A 5 -9.40 16.44 -0.06
N ALA A 6 -8.36 15.98 -0.77
CA ALA A 6 -7.04 15.74 -0.24
C ALA A 6 -6.21 17.02 -0.18
N LEU A 7 -5.73 17.38 1.01
CA LEU A 7 -4.74 18.44 1.18
C LEU A 7 -3.33 17.81 1.07
N THR A 8 -2.94 17.49 -0.16
CA THR A 8 -1.65 16.86 -0.45
C THR A 8 -0.48 17.68 0.11
N GLY A 9 0.43 17.04 0.85
CA GLY A 9 1.52 17.70 1.59
C GLY A 9 1.18 18.06 3.04
N ALA A 10 -0.11 18.24 3.38
CA ALA A 10 -0.57 18.35 4.77
C ALA A 10 -0.96 16.98 5.39
N ASN A 11 -1.00 15.91 4.58
CA ASN A 11 -1.37 14.55 4.97
C ASN A 11 -2.76 14.47 5.60
N GLN A 12 -3.74 15.15 4.97
CA GLN A 12 -5.11 15.25 5.46
C GLN A 12 -6.13 15.06 4.33
N VAL A 13 -7.25 14.41 4.67
CA VAL A 13 -8.44 14.30 3.83
C VAL A 13 -9.58 15.03 4.55
N TYR A 14 -10.23 15.95 3.84
CA TYR A 14 -11.45 16.62 4.30
C TYR A 14 -12.64 16.00 3.57
N GLU A 15 -13.59 15.47 4.32
CA GLU A 15 -14.76 14.77 3.77
C GLU A 15 -16.02 15.06 4.60
N PRO A 16 -17.23 14.80 4.07
CA PRO A 16 -18.47 15.00 4.81
C PRO A 16 -18.58 13.97 5.94
N ILE A 17 -19.19 14.37 7.06
CA ILE A 17 -19.38 13.50 8.23
C ILE A 17 -20.08 12.16 7.91
N GLY A 18 -20.94 12.14 6.88
CA GLY A 18 -21.62 10.93 6.41
C GLY A 18 -20.70 9.86 5.81
N TRP A 19 -19.44 10.20 5.47
CA TRP A 19 -18.46 9.26 4.92
C TRP A 19 -17.63 8.56 6.01
N GLN A 20 -17.73 9.00 7.27
CA GLN A 20 -16.92 8.48 8.38
C GLN A 20 -17.04 6.96 8.56
N THR A 21 -18.20 6.36 8.27
CA THR A 21 -18.40 4.91 8.40
C THR A 21 -17.45 4.10 7.54
N GLY A 22 -16.99 4.63 6.39
CA GLY A 22 -15.99 3.99 5.53
C GLY A 22 -14.61 3.85 6.16
N TRP A 23 -14.29 4.65 7.18
CA TRP A 23 -13.03 4.56 7.94
C TRP A 23 -13.15 3.74 9.22
N VAL A 24 -14.28 3.85 9.92
CA VAL A 24 -14.43 3.28 11.28
C VAL A 24 -15.21 1.96 11.33
N SER A 25 -15.87 1.56 10.23
CA SER A 25 -16.64 0.33 10.14
C SER A 25 -16.14 -0.53 9.00
N TYR A 26 -15.53 -1.67 9.33
CA TYR A 26 -15.12 -2.66 8.33
C TYR A 26 -16.30 -3.14 7.49
N GLU A 27 -17.49 -3.30 8.08
CA GLU A 27 -18.69 -3.70 7.37
C GLU A 27 -19.10 -2.71 6.28
N SER A 28 -18.91 -1.41 6.53
CA SER A 28 -19.11 -0.40 5.49
C SER A 28 -17.97 -0.44 4.46
N ALA A 29 -16.72 -0.49 4.93
CA ALA A 29 -15.53 -0.40 4.08
C ALA A 29 -15.42 -1.57 3.10
N ARG A 30 -15.77 -2.80 3.51
CA ARG A 30 -15.64 -3.99 2.67
C ARG A 30 -16.55 -3.95 1.43
N TRP A 31 -17.63 -3.19 1.48
CA TRP A 31 -18.56 -3.01 0.35
C TRP A 31 -18.27 -1.76 -0.49
N GLY A 32 -17.18 -1.05 -0.20
CA GLY A 32 -16.72 0.10 -0.96
C GLY A 32 -16.59 1.35 -0.10
N CYS A 33 -15.37 1.88 0.00
CA CYS A 33 -15.06 3.23 0.48
C CYS A 33 -14.22 3.99 -0.56
N TRP A 34 -14.69 3.95 -1.83
CA TRP A 34 -13.94 4.48 -2.96
C TRP A 34 -13.56 5.94 -2.77
N GLY A 35 -14.49 6.81 -2.35
CA GLY A 35 -14.23 8.24 -2.18
C GLY A 35 -13.14 8.51 -1.15
N GLN A 36 -13.20 7.83 0.00
CA GLN A 36 -12.20 7.90 1.06
C GLN A 36 -10.80 7.50 0.55
N LEU A 37 -10.72 6.34 -0.12
CA LEU A 37 -9.47 5.83 -0.68
C LEU A 37 -8.94 6.69 -1.83
N HIS A 38 -9.82 7.28 -2.62
CA HIS A 38 -9.48 8.18 -3.73
C HIS A 38 -8.73 9.42 -3.21
N GLU A 39 -9.28 10.08 -2.17
CA GLU A 39 -8.63 11.24 -1.55
C GLU A 39 -7.33 10.86 -0.84
N TYR A 40 -7.32 9.72 -0.14
CA TYR A 40 -6.09 9.20 0.45
C TYR A 40 -5.01 8.98 -0.62
N ALA A 41 -5.38 8.38 -1.76
CA ALA A 41 -4.46 8.08 -2.84
C ALA A 41 -3.85 9.31 -3.54
N HIS A 42 -4.51 10.49 -3.51
CA HIS A 42 -3.91 11.72 -4.03
C HIS A 42 -2.59 12.08 -3.35
N HIS A 43 -2.39 11.71 -2.08
CA HIS A 43 -1.13 11.94 -1.37
C HIS A 43 0.07 11.19 -1.98
N PHE A 44 -0.20 10.14 -2.76
CA PHE A 44 0.82 9.23 -3.28
C PHE A 44 0.94 9.28 -4.81
N GLN A 45 0.14 10.09 -5.50
CA GLN A 45 0.08 10.10 -6.96
C GLN A 45 1.27 10.81 -7.63
N ASN A 46 2.04 11.64 -6.92
CA ASN A 46 3.05 12.48 -7.56
C ASN A 46 4.25 11.67 -8.12
N GLY A 47 4.71 12.06 -9.32
CA GLY A 47 5.97 11.59 -9.92
C GLY A 47 5.87 10.38 -10.86
N TRP A 48 4.73 9.69 -10.92
CA TRP A 48 4.57 8.47 -11.75
C TRP A 48 3.37 8.52 -12.69
N THR A 49 2.78 9.69 -12.90
CA THR A 49 1.58 9.85 -13.73
C THR A 49 1.92 10.19 -15.18
N TYR A 50 0.94 9.96 -16.05
CA TYR A 50 0.97 10.25 -17.47
C TYR A 50 -0.08 11.32 -17.75
N GLY A 51 0.35 12.45 -18.31
CA GLY A 51 -0.51 13.60 -18.56
C GLY A 51 -0.99 14.31 -17.29
N ASN A 52 -1.80 15.35 -17.46
CA ASN A 52 -2.35 16.16 -16.37
C ASN A 52 -3.70 15.60 -15.87
N TRP A 53 -3.71 14.34 -15.45
CA TRP A 53 -4.93 13.62 -15.03
C TRP A 53 -4.91 13.27 -13.54
N GLY A 54 -4.93 14.32 -12.70
CA GLY A 54 -4.86 14.21 -11.24
C GLY A 54 -5.98 13.37 -10.62
N GLU A 55 -7.15 13.28 -11.25
CA GLU A 55 -8.32 12.54 -10.75
C GLU A 55 -8.42 11.10 -11.25
N VAL A 56 -7.42 10.64 -12.02
CA VAL A 56 -7.42 9.30 -12.64
C VAL A 56 -6.30 8.43 -12.07
N SER A 57 -5.09 8.97 -12.00
CA SER A 57 -3.92 8.18 -11.58
C SER A 57 -3.99 7.71 -10.12
N ASN A 58 -4.49 8.53 -9.18
CA ASN A 58 -4.74 8.10 -7.81
C ASN A 58 -5.66 6.88 -7.73
N ASN A 59 -6.64 6.77 -8.64
CA ASN A 59 -7.54 5.62 -8.66
C ASN A 59 -6.82 4.30 -8.98
N ALA A 60 -5.66 4.31 -9.63
CA ALA A 60 -4.87 3.08 -9.78
C ALA A 60 -4.39 2.53 -8.42
N LEU A 61 -4.09 3.41 -7.45
CA LEU A 61 -3.80 2.99 -6.07
C LEU A 61 -5.06 2.55 -5.33
N ASN A 62 -6.19 3.20 -5.60
CA ASN A 62 -7.49 2.80 -5.07
C ASN A 62 -7.83 1.34 -5.45
N LEU A 63 -7.60 0.96 -6.72
CA LEU A 63 -7.81 -0.43 -7.17
C LEU A 63 -6.95 -1.44 -6.40
N ILE A 64 -5.70 -1.09 -6.07
CA ILE A 64 -4.83 -1.95 -5.25
C ILE A 64 -5.45 -2.13 -3.85
N SER A 65 -5.92 -1.06 -3.23
CA SER A 65 -6.60 -1.11 -1.93
C SER A 65 -7.91 -1.91 -2.01
N MET A 66 -8.71 -1.78 -3.06
CA MET A 66 -9.92 -2.58 -3.25
C MET A 66 -9.61 -4.08 -3.37
N ALA A 67 -8.62 -4.43 -4.19
CA ALA A 67 -8.20 -5.81 -4.38
C ALA A 67 -7.72 -6.46 -3.07
N THR A 68 -7.11 -5.67 -2.17
CA THR A 68 -6.53 -6.17 -0.91
C THR A 68 -7.45 -6.08 0.31
N MET A 69 -8.38 -5.12 0.35
CA MET A 69 -9.15 -4.79 1.55
C MET A 69 -10.67 -4.96 1.40
N MET A 70 -11.22 -5.14 0.20
CA MET A 70 -12.68 -5.12 -0.04
C MET A 70 -13.24 -6.40 -0.67
N GLU A 71 -14.55 -6.60 -0.55
CA GLU A 71 -15.32 -7.73 -1.12
C GLU A 71 -16.24 -7.33 -2.28
N VAL A 72 -16.12 -6.12 -2.83
CA VAL A 72 -17.05 -5.57 -3.84
C VAL A 72 -17.14 -6.47 -5.09
N ASP A 73 -16.05 -7.09 -5.51
CA ASP A 73 -16.03 -7.99 -6.66
C ASP A 73 -16.60 -9.38 -6.35
N ALA A 74 -16.81 -9.75 -5.07
CA ALA A 74 -17.43 -11.01 -4.66
C ALA A 74 -18.92 -11.09 -5.02
N THR A 75 -19.55 -9.96 -5.34
CA THR A 75 -20.97 -9.89 -5.73
C THR A 75 -21.19 -10.24 -7.20
N ARG A 76 -20.13 -10.53 -7.96
CA ARG A 76 -20.24 -10.96 -9.35
C ARG A 76 -21.04 -12.26 -9.46
N MET A 77 -21.88 -12.34 -10.48
CA MET A 77 -22.81 -13.44 -10.69
C MET A 77 -23.20 -13.55 -12.17
N VAL A 78 -23.89 -14.61 -12.53
CA VAL A 78 -24.55 -14.71 -13.83
C VAL A 78 -26.01 -14.29 -13.64
N ASN A 79 -26.47 -13.33 -14.44
CA ASN A 79 -27.83 -12.81 -14.33
C ASN A 79 -28.85 -13.66 -15.08
N PHE A 80 -30.12 -13.23 -15.01
CA PHE A 80 -31.24 -13.87 -15.69
C PHE A 80 -30.99 -14.15 -17.17
N PHE A 81 -30.28 -13.28 -17.88
CA PHE A 81 -30.04 -13.43 -19.31
C PHE A 81 -28.92 -14.43 -19.64
N GLY A 82 -28.31 -15.04 -18.61
CA GLY A 82 -27.06 -15.75 -18.76
C GLY A 82 -25.90 -14.84 -19.11
N ASN A 83 -26.01 -13.55 -18.82
CA ASN A 83 -24.90 -12.62 -18.97
C ASN A 83 -24.18 -12.50 -17.65
N ALA A 84 -22.87 -12.29 -17.72
CA ALA A 84 -22.11 -11.87 -16.56
C ALA A 84 -22.69 -10.55 -16.02
N GLN A 85 -22.94 -10.50 -14.72
CA GLN A 85 -23.37 -9.31 -14.00
C GLN A 85 -22.40 -9.03 -12.87
N MET A 86 -21.97 -7.77 -12.80
CA MET A 86 -21.17 -7.22 -11.72
C MET A 86 -22.04 -6.17 -11.04
N SER A 87 -22.20 -6.23 -9.72
CA SER A 87 -23.19 -5.41 -9.02
C SER A 87 -22.72 -3.96 -8.91
N GLY A 88 -23.15 -3.13 -9.85
CA GLY A 88 -22.82 -1.69 -9.91
C GLY A 88 -21.41 -1.41 -10.44
N ASP A 89 -21.13 -0.12 -10.62
CA ASP A 89 -19.91 0.37 -11.26
C ASP A 89 -18.65 -0.15 -10.58
N TRP A 90 -18.62 -0.14 -9.24
CA TRP A 90 -17.43 -0.53 -8.47
C TRP A 90 -17.10 -2.02 -8.56
N SER A 91 -18.11 -2.89 -8.62
CA SER A 91 -17.87 -4.33 -8.82
C SER A 91 -17.28 -4.57 -10.19
N ASN A 92 -17.77 -3.87 -11.22
CA ASN A 92 -17.20 -3.93 -12.56
C ASN A 92 -15.73 -3.47 -12.57
N THR A 93 -15.43 -2.33 -11.94
CA THR A 93 -14.07 -1.76 -11.84
C THR A 93 -13.10 -2.65 -11.03
N ALA A 94 -13.60 -3.34 -10.00
CA ALA A 94 -12.81 -4.16 -9.10
C ALA A 94 -12.41 -5.54 -9.65
N HIS A 95 -12.80 -5.87 -10.89
CA HIS A 95 -12.50 -7.16 -11.50
C HIS A 95 -12.16 -7.04 -12.99
N GLN A 96 -11.09 -7.71 -13.40
CA GLN A 96 -10.61 -7.69 -14.79
C GLN A 96 -11.63 -8.10 -15.86
N TYR A 97 -12.56 -9.02 -15.58
CA TYR A 97 -13.61 -9.39 -16.55
C TYR A 97 -14.48 -8.18 -16.98
N GLY A 98 -14.69 -7.23 -16.06
CA GLY A 98 -15.42 -5.99 -16.32
C GLY A 98 -14.66 -4.99 -17.18
N ASN A 99 -13.32 -5.05 -17.16
CA ASN A 99 -12.46 -3.97 -17.66
C ASN A 99 -11.43 -4.39 -18.71
N VAL A 100 -11.35 -5.67 -19.09
CA VAL A 100 -10.34 -6.18 -20.03
C VAL A 100 -10.31 -5.42 -21.37
N ASN A 101 -11.49 -4.96 -21.82
CA ASN A 101 -11.69 -4.15 -23.04
C ASN A 101 -11.91 -2.66 -22.77
N ALA A 102 -11.73 -2.21 -21.52
CA ALA A 102 -11.83 -0.79 -21.23
C ALA A 102 -10.61 -0.07 -21.81
N ASN A 103 -10.84 1.15 -22.31
CA ASN A 103 -9.86 1.95 -23.05
C ASN A 103 -9.56 3.30 -22.38
N ASP A 104 -10.05 3.55 -21.16
CA ASP A 104 -9.72 4.77 -20.43
C ASP A 104 -8.36 4.70 -19.70
N LEU A 105 -7.86 5.86 -19.29
CA LEU A 105 -6.56 5.96 -18.63
C LEU A 105 -6.50 5.23 -17.27
N LEU A 106 -7.61 5.09 -16.55
CA LEU A 106 -7.64 4.36 -15.29
C LEU A 106 -7.27 2.90 -15.53
N TYR A 107 -7.89 2.26 -16.51
CA TYR A 107 -7.64 0.86 -16.80
C TYR A 107 -6.30 0.62 -17.49
N TRP A 108 -5.73 1.61 -18.18
CA TRP A 108 -4.35 1.54 -18.66
C TRP A 108 -3.35 1.31 -17.53
N TYR A 109 -3.57 1.97 -16.38
CA TYR A 109 -2.81 1.72 -15.16
C TYR A 109 -3.30 0.50 -14.38
N GLY A 110 -4.61 0.30 -14.32
CA GLY A 110 -5.26 -0.63 -13.40
C GLY A 110 -5.23 -2.08 -13.84
N LEU A 111 -5.26 -2.38 -15.15
CA LEU A 111 -5.30 -3.76 -15.63
C LEU A 111 -4.08 -4.62 -15.23
N PRO A 112 -2.84 -4.10 -15.25
CA PRO A 112 -1.67 -4.80 -14.73
C PRO A 112 -1.81 -5.32 -13.29
N LEU A 113 -2.59 -4.64 -12.42
CA LEU A 113 -2.94 -5.16 -11.09
C LEU A 113 -3.52 -6.58 -11.19
N TYR A 114 -4.54 -6.75 -12.03
CA TYR A 114 -5.28 -7.99 -12.10
C TYR A 114 -4.52 -9.10 -12.80
N TRP A 115 -3.60 -8.76 -13.71
CA TRP A 115 -2.81 -9.71 -14.50
C TRP A 115 -1.48 -10.10 -13.87
N PHE A 116 -0.98 -9.33 -12.91
CA PHE A 116 0.34 -9.55 -12.30
C PHE A 116 0.35 -9.49 -10.77
N GLY A 117 -0.77 -9.09 -10.15
CA GLY A 117 -0.91 -8.99 -8.71
C GLY A 117 -0.58 -7.59 -8.16
N SER A 118 -1.06 -7.33 -6.94
CA SER A 118 -0.88 -6.05 -6.23
C SER A 118 0.59 -5.70 -6.02
N ASP A 119 1.41 -6.68 -5.66
CA ASP A 119 2.81 -6.43 -5.33
C ASP A 119 3.64 -6.05 -6.54
N LEU A 120 3.44 -6.74 -7.67
CA LEU A 120 4.16 -6.39 -8.89
C LEU A 120 3.69 -5.03 -9.41
N GLN A 121 2.39 -4.74 -9.32
CA GLN A 121 1.86 -3.43 -9.71
C GLN A 121 2.47 -2.29 -8.88
N ARG A 122 2.54 -2.42 -7.55
CA ARG A 122 3.23 -1.46 -6.68
C ARG A 122 4.70 -1.28 -7.09
N LYS A 123 5.41 -2.40 -7.33
CA LYS A 123 6.82 -2.38 -7.77
C LYS A 123 6.99 -1.68 -9.11
N ILE A 124 6.07 -1.87 -10.07
CA ILE A 124 6.08 -1.20 -11.38
C ILE A 124 5.89 0.30 -11.19
N ILE A 125 4.79 0.73 -10.55
CA ILE A 125 4.48 2.14 -10.29
C ILE A 125 5.68 2.85 -9.65
N ARG A 126 6.22 2.25 -8.59
CA ARG A 126 7.37 2.79 -7.86
C ARG A 126 8.63 2.86 -8.73
N SER A 127 8.98 1.78 -9.42
CA SER A 127 10.20 1.75 -10.24
C SER A 127 10.14 2.76 -11.38
N THR A 128 8.94 3.02 -11.92
CA THR A 128 8.69 4.08 -12.90
C THR A 128 8.78 5.48 -12.29
N LYS A 129 8.23 5.68 -11.08
CA LYS A 129 8.37 6.94 -10.32
C LYS A 129 9.84 7.32 -10.14
N ASP A 130 10.62 6.35 -9.66
CA ASP A 130 12.02 6.57 -9.26
C ASP A 130 12.98 6.54 -10.46
N GLY A 131 12.50 6.19 -11.66
CA GLY A 131 13.35 6.00 -12.85
C GLY A 131 14.40 4.90 -12.65
N LYS A 132 14.11 3.91 -11.79
CA LYS A 132 15.10 2.95 -11.25
C LYS A 132 15.85 2.18 -12.35
N TYR A 133 15.13 1.70 -13.35
CA TYR A 133 15.69 0.88 -14.43
C TYR A 133 15.83 1.65 -15.73
N PHE A 134 14.90 2.57 -16.00
CA PHE A 134 14.84 3.33 -17.23
C PHE A 134 14.55 4.80 -16.93
N PRO A 135 15.34 5.74 -17.46
CA PRO A 135 15.08 7.17 -17.29
C PRO A 135 13.88 7.63 -18.14
N ARG A 136 13.23 8.71 -17.71
CA ARG A 136 12.13 9.35 -18.44
C ARG A 136 12.68 10.20 -19.59
N ASN A 137 13.12 9.57 -20.68
CA ASN A 137 13.67 10.24 -21.86
C ASN A 137 12.59 10.85 -22.77
N ASN A 138 11.80 11.79 -22.25
CA ASN A 138 10.69 12.51 -22.94
C ASN A 138 9.47 11.66 -23.36
N SER A 139 9.40 10.36 -23.01
CA SER A 139 8.19 9.55 -23.20
C SER A 139 7.92 8.69 -21.98
N PHE A 140 6.80 8.98 -21.31
CA PHE A 140 6.34 8.19 -20.18
C PHE A 140 5.83 6.79 -20.61
N PRO A 141 4.99 6.63 -21.66
CA PRO A 141 4.58 5.30 -22.10
C PRO A 141 5.75 4.38 -22.43
N ASN A 142 6.83 4.92 -23.02
CA ASN A 142 8.06 4.17 -23.29
C ASN A 142 8.72 3.66 -22.00
N GLN A 143 8.93 4.55 -21.03
CA GLN A 143 9.52 4.21 -19.73
C GLN A 143 8.67 3.18 -18.99
N PHE A 144 7.34 3.37 -18.99
CA PHE A 144 6.40 2.51 -18.30
C PHE A 144 6.35 1.11 -18.92
N MET A 145 6.32 1.03 -20.25
CA MET A 145 6.37 -0.25 -20.98
C MET A 145 7.64 -1.03 -20.66
N LEU A 146 8.81 -0.40 -20.79
CA LEU A 146 10.08 -1.07 -20.51
C LEU A 146 10.19 -1.52 -19.04
N THR A 147 9.74 -0.67 -18.10
CA THR A 147 9.72 -1.00 -16.67
C THR A 147 8.83 -2.21 -16.41
N MET A 148 7.61 -2.22 -16.97
CA MET A 148 6.68 -3.33 -16.81
C MET A 148 7.25 -4.59 -17.44
N SER A 149 7.69 -4.55 -18.70
CA SER A 149 8.30 -5.70 -19.38
C SER A 149 9.49 -6.29 -18.63
N HIS A 150 10.36 -5.42 -18.09
CA HIS A 150 11.52 -5.85 -17.30
C HIS A 150 11.14 -6.58 -16.02
N LEU A 151 10.08 -6.13 -15.32
CA LEU A 151 9.65 -6.69 -14.04
C LEU A 151 8.75 -7.92 -14.21
N THR A 152 7.90 -7.94 -15.24
CA THR A 152 6.99 -9.06 -15.54
C THR A 152 7.66 -10.18 -16.34
N LYS A 153 8.85 -9.93 -16.92
CA LYS A 153 9.51 -10.83 -17.86
C LYS A 153 8.59 -11.21 -19.02
N ARG A 154 7.86 -10.21 -19.51
CA ARG A 154 6.96 -10.30 -20.67
C ARG A 154 7.19 -9.15 -21.62
N ASP A 155 6.97 -9.39 -22.89
CA ASP A 155 6.91 -8.33 -23.87
C ASP A 155 5.51 -7.69 -23.85
N MET A 156 5.46 -6.45 -23.37
CA MET A 156 4.23 -5.67 -23.23
C MET A 156 3.87 -4.86 -24.48
N ARG A 157 4.62 -4.94 -25.59
CA ARG A 157 4.30 -4.24 -26.83
C ARG A 157 2.86 -4.47 -27.30
N PRO A 158 2.32 -5.70 -27.31
CA PRO A 158 0.92 -5.94 -27.70
C PRO A 158 -0.08 -5.22 -26.79
N TYR A 159 0.20 -5.11 -25.49
CA TYR A 159 -0.67 -4.36 -24.59
C TYR A 159 -0.64 -2.86 -24.91
N PHE A 160 0.55 -2.26 -25.03
CA PHE A 160 0.68 -0.82 -25.24
C PHE A 160 0.17 -0.35 -26.61
N SER A 161 0.10 -1.22 -27.63
CA SER A 161 -0.43 -0.88 -28.95
C SER A 161 -1.95 -0.74 -28.97
N THR A 162 -2.65 -1.28 -27.97
CA THR A 162 -4.13 -1.26 -27.88
C THR A 162 -4.72 0.01 -27.23
N TRP A 163 -3.92 1.07 -27.06
CA TRP A 163 -4.34 2.33 -26.43
C TRP A 163 -4.25 3.57 -27.35
N PRO A 164 -4.77 3.51 -28.59
CA PRO A 164 -4.61 4.59 -29.58
C PRO A 164 -5.30 5.90 -29.18
N ASN A 165 -6.25 5.84 -28.25
CA ASN A 165 -6.96 7.01 -27.72
C ASN A 165 -6.19 7.74 -26.60
N LEU A 166 -5.15 7.12 -26.03
CA LEU A 166 -4.30 7.75 -25.00
C LEU A 166 -3.03 8.36 -25.61
N TYR A 167 -2.43 7.69 -26.60
CA TYR A 167 -1.24 8.16 -27.30
C TYR A 167 -1.08 7.48 -28.65
N ASN A 168 -0.27 8.09 -29.52
CA ASN A 168 0.18 7.44 -30.75
C ASN A 168 1.35 6.50 -30.44
N TYR A 169 1.15 5.20 -30.63
CA TYR A 169 2.14 4.17 -30.31
C TYR A 169 3.48 4.36 -31.03
N SER A 170 3.47 4.69 -32.33
CA SER A 170 4.70 4.78 -33.14
C SER A 170 5.59 5.98 -32.79
N THR A 171 5.03 6.99 -32.13
CA THR A 171 5.80 8.16 -31.64
C THR A 171 6.08 8.08 -30.14
N ALA A 172 5.22 7.40 -29.38
CA ALA A 172 5.38 7.24 -27.94
C ALA A 172 6.41 6.15 -27.60
N ILE A 173 6.43 5.03 -28.33
CA ILE A 173 7.37 3.92 -28.15
C ILE A 173 8.48 4.05 -29.18
N ARG A 174 9.74 4.16 -28.70
CA ARG A 174 10.88 4.46 -29.58
C ARG A 174 11.56 3.18 -30.09
N GLN A 175 12.31 3.33 -31.19
CA GLN A 175 13.06 2.24 -31.80
C GLN A 175 14.04 1.57 -30.82
N GLU A 176 14.72 2.34 -29.96
CA GLU A 176 15.67 1.77 -28.99
C GLU A 176 14.96 0.89 -27.94
N ALA A 177 13.68 1.17 -27.65
CA ALA A 177 12.90 0.31 -26.77
C ALA A 177 12.50 -1.00 -27.44
N HIS A 178 12.22 -0.98 -28.75
CA HIS A 178 12.00 -2.20 -29.53
C HIS A 178 13.26 -3.08 -29.56
N GLU A 179 14.40 -2.50 -29.90
CA GLU A 179 15.69 -3.22 -29.93
C GLU A 179 16.06 -3.81 -28.57
N LEU A 180 15.81 -3.07 -27.49
CA LEU A 180 16.05 -3.56 -26.13
C LEU A 180 15.12 -4.73 -25.77
N LEU A 181 13.83 -4.65 -26.10
CA LEU A 181 12.88 -5.74 -25.84
C LEU A 181 13.21 -6.98 -26.67
N ASP A 182 13.59 -6.81 -27.93
CA ASP A 182 14.03 -7.91 -28.80
C ASP A 182 15.27 -8.61 -28.21
N SER A 183 16.20 -7.83 -27.62
CA SER A 183 17.38 -8.38 -26.95
C SER A 183 17.06 -9.23 -25.71
N TRP A 184 15.91 -9.01 -25.05
CA TRP A 184 15.49 -9.79 -23.90
C TRP A 184 14.84 -11.11 -24.26
N ASN A 185 14.32 -11.24 -25.49
CA ASN A 185 13.63 -12.43 -25.98
C ASN A 185 12.51 -12.91 -25.03
N TYR A 186 11.74 -11.95 -24.50
CA TYR A 186 10.60 -12.25 -23.63
C TYR A 186 9.39 -12.68 -24.44
N LYS A 187 8.58 -13.57 -23.87
CA LYS A 187 7.28 -13.95 -24.43
C LYS A 187 6.33 -12.77 -24.41
N GLU A 188 5.57 -12.59 -25.48
CA GLU A 188 4.48 -11.62 -25.53
C GLU A 188 3.44 -11.88 -24.43
N PHE A 189 2.89 -10.79 -23.88
CA PHE A 189 1.78 -10.87 -22.95
C PHE A 189 0.45 -10.67 -23.67
N HIS A 190 -0.46 -11.64 -23.50
CA HIS A 190 -1.84 -11.58 -23.99
C HIS A 190 -2.82 -12.00 -22.88
N PRO A 191 -3.78 -11.15 -22.48
CA PRO A 191 -4.67 -11.44 -21.36
C PRO A 191 -5.92 -12.23 -21.81
N VAL A 192 -6.27 -13.21 -21.00
CA VAL A 192 -7.57 -13.89 -21.02
C VAL A 192 -8.18 -13.79 -19.63
N SER A 193 -9.49 -13.64 -19.55
CA SER A 193 -10.22 -13.48 -18.29
C SER A 193 -11.52 -14.28 -18.31
N THR A 194 -11.97 -14.72 -17.14
CA THR A 194 -13.34 -15.22 -16.94
C THR A 194 -13.98 -14.59 -15.71
N ILE A 195 -15.32 -14.51 -15.65
CA ILE A 195 -16.04 -13.96 -14.49
C ILE A 195 -15.75 -14.75 -13.21
N TYR A 196 -15.39 -16.04 -13.31
CA TYR A 196 -15.21 -16.91 -12.16
C TYR A 196 -13.83 -16.77 -11.49
N GLN A 197 -12.84 -16.23 -12.20
CA GLN A 197 -11.46 -16.28 -11.74
C GLN A 197 -11.21 -15.39 -10.52
N THR A 198 -10.24 -15.76 -9.71
CA THR A 198 -9.73 -14.97 -8.58
C THR A 198 -8.30 -14.47 -8.80
N GLY A 199 -7.56 -15.09 -9.72
CA GLY A 199 -6.16 -14.79 -9.97
C GLY A 199 -5.54 -15.64 -11.08
N TYR A 200 -4.20 -15.64 -11.15
CA TYR A 200 -3.43 -16.39 -12.13
C TYR A 200 -2.28 -17.15 -11.49
N VAL A 201 -1.77 -18.13 -12.23
CA VAL A 201 -0.45 -18.72 -12.03
C VAL A 201 0.44 -18.23 -13.18
N LEU A 202 1.35 -17.31 -12.88
CA LEU A 202 2.28 -16.73 -13.86
C LEU A 202 3.71 -17.17 -13.51
N ASP A 203 4.37 -17.86 -14.43
CA ASP A 203 5.74 -18.38 -14.25
C ASP A 203 5.93 -19.17 -12.94
N GLY A 204 4.92 -19.96 -12.57
CA GLY A 204 4.92 -20.76 -11.35
C GLY A 204 4.55 -20.00 -10.07
N VAL A 205 4.36 -18.67 -10.15
CA VAL A 205 3.95 -17.83 -9.03
C VAL A 205 2.44 -17.61 -9.06
N GLU A 206 1.79 -17.92 -7.94
CA GLU A 206 0.37 -17.67 -7.76
C GLU A 206 0.11 -16.32 -7.11
N PHE A 207 -0.90 -15.61 -7.61
CA PHE A 207 -1.43 -14.42 -6.95
C PHE A 207 -2.93 -14.31 -7.22
N GLU A 208 -3.64 -13.67 -6.29
CA GLU A 208 -5.09 -13.46 -6.38
C GLU A 208 -5.39 -11.98 -6.11
N THR A 209 -6.25 -11.40 -6.94
CA THR A 209 -6.70 -10.00 -6.85
C THR A 209 -8.19 -9.87 -6.65
N ALA A 210 -8.93 -10.96 -6.88
CA ALA A 210 -10.37 -11.01 -6.80
C ALA A 210 -10.83 -11.98 -5.69
N LYS A 211 -11.98 -11.70 -5.08
CA LYS A 211 -12.57 -12.52 -4.01
C LYS A 211 -13.25 -13.78 -4.56
N PRO A 212 -13.45 -14.83 -3.74
CA PRO A 212 -14.09 -16.05 -4.18
C PRO A 212 -15.46 -15.82 -4.83
N PHE A 213 -15.72 -16.51 -5.93
CA PHE A 213 -17.01 -16.51 -6.60
C PHE A 213 -18.04 -17.25 -5.73
N ARG A 214 -19.22 -16.65 -5.57
CA ARG A 214 -20.24 -17.13 -4.62
C ARG A 214 -21.24 -18.04 -5.31
N ILE A 215 -21.52 -19.19 -4.71
CA ILE A 215 -22.54 -20.15 -5.15
C ILE A 215 -23.48 -20.52 -3.99
N PRO A 216 -24.69 -21.00 -4.27
CA PRO A 216 -25.56 -21.46 -3.21
C PRO A 216 -24.96 -22.65 -2.43
N ALA A 217 -25.06 -22.64 -1.10
CA ALA A 217 -24.54 -23.72 -0.27
C ALA A 217 -25.22 -25.06 -0.55
N ARG A 218 -24.41 -26.11 -0.69
CA ARG A 218 -24.77 -27.52 -0.89
C ARG A 218 -25.58 -27.82 -2.18
N ASP A 219 -25.72 -26.83 -3.06
CA ASP A 219 -26.36 -27.02 -4.36
C ASP A 219 -25.28 -27.17 -5.45
N PRO A 220 -25.51 -28.04 -6.44
CA PRO A 220 -24.69 -28.05 -7.64
C PRO A 220 -24.72 -26.69 -8.36
N TYR A 221 -23.59 -26.29 -8.94
CA TYR A 221 -23.46 -25.10 -9.77
C TYR A 221 -23.02 -25.46 -11.19
N TYR A 222 -23.51 -24.73 -12.18
CA TYR A 222 -23.22 -25.01 -13.59
C TYR A 222 -22.29 -23.94 -14.15
N PHE A 223 -21.06 -24.32 -14.47
CA PHE A 223 -20.06 -23.44 -15.06
C PHE A 223 -20.07 -23.53 -16.58
N ASP A 224 -19.85 -22.39 -17.24
CA ASP A 224 -19.58 -22.31 -18.68
C ASP A 224 -18.31 -21.47 -18.91
N PHE A 225 -17.17 -22.15 -18.97
CA PHE A 225 -15.86 -21.51 -19.06
C PHE A 225 -15.56 -20.95 -20.44
N GLU A 226 -16.29 -21.37 -21.47
CA GLU A 226 -16.10 -20.87 -22.83
C GLU A 226 -16.97 -19.62 -23.06
N ARG A 227 -18.24 -19.65 -22.66
CA ARG A 227 -19.15 -18.50 -22.78
C ARG A 227 -18.70 -17.29 -21.98
N PHE A 228 -18.19 -17.50 -20.77
CA PHE A 228 -17.77 -16.43 -19.88
C PHE A 228 -16.28 -16.13 -19.94
N LYS A 229 -15.61 -16.47 -21.05
CA LYS A 229 -14.27 -15.99 -21.37
C LYS A 229 -14.33 -14.61 -22.04
N LYS A 230 -13.35 -13.76 -21.76
CA LYS A 230 -13.05 -12.53 -22.51
C LYS A 230 -11.55 -12.36 -22.69
N THR A 231 -11.14 -11.87 -23.84
CA THR A 231 -9.77 -11.47 -24.16
C THR A 231 -9.76 -9.99 -24.50
N ARG A 232 -8.58 -9.36 -24.52
CA ARG A 232 -8.48 -7.94 -24.88
C ARG A 232 -8.58 -7.74 -26.39
N ASP A 233 -9.39 -6.78 -26.83
CA ASP A 233 -9.52 -6.41 -28.25
C ASP A 233 -8.17 -5.97 -28.83
N GLY A 234 -7.83 -6.46 -30.01
CA GLY A 234 -6.53 -6.20 -30.67
C GLY A 234 -5.37 -7.07 -30.17
N MET A 235 -5.62 -8.03 -29.28
CA MET A 235 -4.65 -9.02 -28.79
C MET A 235 -5.09 -10.45 -29.16
N HIS A 236 -4.32 -11.46 -28.75
CA HIS A 236 -4.65 -12.86 -29.08
C HIS A 236 -5.95 -13.35 -28.44
N THR A 237 -6.58 -14.31 -29.11
CA THR A 237 -7.70 -15.09 -28.58
C THR A 237 -7.20 -16.37 -27.91
N PHE A 238 -8.07 -16.98 -27.12
CA PHE A 238 -7.74 -18.17 -26.33
C PHE A 238 -8.86 -19.21 -26.45
N THR A 239 -8.52 -20.48 -26.33
CA THR A 239 -9.48 -21.61 -26.28
C THR A 239 -9.42 -22.30 -24.91
N PHE A 240 -10.58 -22.61 -24.31
CA PHE A 240 -10.62 -23.39 -23.07
C PHE A 240 -10.06 -24.81 -23.29
N LYS A 241 -9.19 -25.27 -22.39
CA LYS A 241 -8.59 -26.62 -22.46
C LYS A 241 -9.19 -27.57 -21.44
N ARG A 242 -9.09 -27.24 -20.15
CA ARG A 242 -9.56 -28.12 -19.07
C ARG A 242 -9.67 -27.43 -17.72
N VAL A 243 -10.38 -28.10 -16.82
CA VAL A 243 -10.35 -27.85 -15.37
C VAL A 243 -9.30 -28.75 -14.72
N ILE A 244 -8.52 -28.22 -13.79
CA ILE A 244 -7.74 -29.00 -12.83
C ILE A 244 -8.51 -28.95 -11.50
N PRO A 245 -9.21 -30.03 -11.12
CA PRO A 245 -10.17 -30.00 -10.03
C PRO A 245 -9.53 -29.76 -8.67
N GLY A 246 -10.30 -29.14 -7.78
CA GLY A 246 -10.00 -29.00 -6.36
C GLY A 246 -10.63 -30.12 -5.55
N GLN A 247 -11.28 -29.76 -4.44
CA GLN A 247 -11.97 -30.71 -3.56
C GLN A 247 -13.42 -30.97 -3.97
N GLY A 248 -14.06 -30.06 -4.70
CA GLY A 248 -15.35 -30.31 -5.33
C GLY A 248 -15.23 -31.22 -6.56
N THR A 249 -16.34 -31.80 -6.98
CA THR A 249 -16.39 -32.71 -8.13
C THR A 249 -16.93 -32.02 -9.37
N PHE A 250 -16.37 -32.36 -10.53
CA PHE A 250 -16.74 -31.81 -11.83
C PHE A 250 -17.24 -32.92 -12.75
N GLU A 251 -18.43 -32.74 -13.31
CA GLU A 251 -19.02 -33.60 -14.34
C GLU A 251 -19.14 -32.77 -15.64
N SER A 252 -18.44 -33.21 -16.70
CA SER A 252 -18.51 -32.55 -18.01
C SER A 252 -19.89 -32.77 -18.63
N ILE A 253 -20.55 -31.68 -19.02
CA ILE A 253 -21.89 -31.70 -19.65
C ILE A 253 -21.89 -31.07 -21.05
N GLY A 254 -20.72 -30.59 -21.52
CA GLY A 254 -20.53 -29.98 -22.83
C GLY A 254 -19.13 -29.40 -22.98
N THR A 255 -18.83 -28.78 -24.12
CA THR A 255 -17.54 -28.12 -24.36
C THR A 255 -17.37 -26.94 -23.41
N GLY A 256 -16.43 -27.05 -22.46
CA GLY A 256 -16.20 -26.01 -21.44
C GLY A 256 -17.31 -25.89 -20.39
N GLN A 257 -18.30 -26.79 -20.42
CA GLN A 257 -19.46 -26.75 -19.53
C GLN A 257 -19.40 -27.88 -18.50
N TYR A 258 -19.54 -27.53 -17.23
CA TYR A 258 -19.41 -28.46 -16.13
C TYR A 258 -20.51 -28.28 -15.10
N LYS A 259 -21.06 -29.41 -14.63
CA LYS A 259 -21.80 -29.47 -13.38
C LYS A 259 -20.80 -29.67 -12.25
N TYR A 260 -20.75 -28.71 -11.34
CA TYR A 260 -19.87 -28.72 -10.18
C TYR A 260 -20.68 -29.05 -8.91
N THR A 261 -20.21 -30.03 -8.14
CA THR A 261 -20.75 -30.31 -6.80
C THR A 261 -19.75 -29.82 -5.77
N PRO A 262 -20.11 -28.83 -4.92
CA PRO A 262 -19.19 -28.27 -3.97
C PRO A 262 -18.82 -29.27 -2.85
N PRO A 263 -17.64 -29.12 -2.23
CA PRO A 263 -17.27 -29.89 -1.04
C PRO A 263 -18.04 -29.37 0.19
N ASP A 264 -17.60 -29.79 1.39
CA ASP A 264 -18.14 -29.28 2.64
C ASP A 264 -18.11 -27.73 2.69
N PRO A 265 -19.16 -27.05 3.18
CA PRO A 265 -19.21 -25.58 3.25
C PRO A 265 -18.15 -24.90 4.10
N SER A 266 -17.45 -25.63 4.98
CA SER A 266 -16.26 -25.14 5.68
C SER A 266 -15.07 -24.89 4.76
N ILE A 267 -15.11 -25.36 3.51
CA ILE A 267 -14.01 -25.32 2.57
C ILE A 267 -14.29 -24.27 1.49
N VAL A 268 -13.39 -23.28 1.36
CA VAL A 268 -13.30 -22.45 0.15
C VAL A 268 -12.51 -23.24 -0.88
N ASP A 269 -13.24 -23.89 -1.79
CA ASP A 269 -12.62 -24.73 -2.80
C ASP A 269 -11.77 -23.90 -3.76
N LYS A 270 -10.64 -24.46 -4.18
CA LYS A 270 -9.69 -23.83 -5.10
C LYS A 270 -9.36 -24.82 -6.19
N PHE A 271 -9.58 -24.40 -7.44
CA PHE A 271 -9.26 -25.17 -8.62
C PHE A 271 -8.66 -24.26 -9.70
N TYR A 272 -8.22 -24.86 -10.80
CA TYR A 272 -7.57 -24.12 -11.88
C TYR A 272 -8.26 -24.34 -13.22
N LEU A 273 -8.18 -23.33 -14.07
CA LEU A 273 -8.57 -23.40 -15.47
C LEU A 273 -7.32 -23.23 -16.34
N GLU A 274 -7.23 -24.00 -17.41
CA GLU A 274 -6.20 -23.82 -18.44
C GLU A 274 -6.86 -23.34 -19.74
N TYR A 275 -6.37 -22.20 -20.24
CA TYR A 275 -6.70 -21.65 -21.55
C TYR A 275 -5.45 -21.65 -22.42
N GLU A 276 -5.58 -22.06 -23.68
CA GLU A 276 -4.48 -22.07 -24.66
C GLU A 276 -4.60 -20.84 -25.57
N ASP A 277 -3.51 -20.12 -25.74
CA ASP A 277 -3.40 -19.04 -26.74
C ASP A 277 -3.53 -19.63 -28.15
N ASP A 278 -4.44 -19.09 -28.95
CA ASP A 278 -4.75 -19.63 -30.27
C ASP A 278 -3.61 -19.46 -31.29
N VAL A 279 -2.66 -18.57 -31.02
CA VAL A 279 -1.49 -18.26 -31.86
C VAL A 279 -0.24 -18.93 -31.32
N THR A 280 0.14 -18.63 -30.07
CA THR A 280 1.43 -19.08 -29.50
C THR A 280 1.36 -20.50 -28.94
N LYS A 281 0.15 -21.03 -28.69
CA LYS A 281 -0.11 -22.31 -28.00
C LYS A 281 0.39 -22.36 -26.57
N ASP A 282 0.75 -21.21 -25.99
CA ASP A 282 1.07 -21.11 -24.57
C ASP A 282 -0.19 -21.31 -23.70
N ILE A 283 0.00 -21.92 -22.52
CA ILE A 283 -1.07 -22.17 -21.56
C ILE A 283 -1.09 -21.07 -20.50
N THR A 284 -2.20 -20.34 -20.43
CA THR A 284 -2.53 -19.46 -19.31
C THR A 284 -3.31 -20.24 -18.26
N LYS A 285 -2.76 -20.32 -17.05
CA LYS A 285 -3.41 -20.98 -15.91
C LYS A 285 -4.05 -19.93 -14.99
N MET A 286 -5.34 -20.09 -14.76
CA MET A 286 -6.14 -19.22 -13.89
C MET A 286 -6.47 -19.93 -12.58
N ILE A 287 -6.61 -19.14 -11.52
CA ILE A 287 -7.10 -19.60 -10.22
C ILE A 287 -8.59 -19.28 -10.14
N VAL A 288 -9.38 -20.23 -9.67
CA VAL A 288 -10.78 -20.02 -9.29
C VAL A 288 -10.94 -20.46 -7.84
N ARG A 289 -11.49 -19.57 -7.01
CA ARG A 289 -12.00 -19.94 -5.68
C ARG A 289 -13.49 -19.84 -5.62
N ILE A 290 -14.10 -20.86 -5.04
CA ILE A 290 -15.55 -20.93 -4.85
C ILE A 290 -15.88 -20.89 -3.37
N LYS A 291 -16.85 -20.04 -3.04
CA LYS A 291 -17.38 -19.91 -1.69
C LYS A 291 -18.87 -20.17 -1.69
N GLN A 292 -19.29 -21.02 -0.77
CA GLN A 292 -20.70 -21.31 -0.54
C GLN A 292 -21.30 -20.20 0.34
N VAL A 293 -22.47 -19.70 -0.05
CA VAL A 293 -23.25 -18.74 0.75
C VAL A 293 -24.52 -19.38 1.28
N PHE A 294 -24.96 -18.91 2.45
CA PHE A 294 -26.07 -19.49 3.21
C PHE A 294 -27.33 -18.61 3.22
N PRO A 295 -27.27 -17.31 3.57
CA PRO A 295 -28.46 -16.46 3.55
C PRO A 295 -28.86 -16.08 2.13
N GLY A 296 -30.14 -15.77 1.95
CA GLY A 296 -30.71 -15.33 0.68
C GLY A 296 -31.49 -16.40 -0.06
N VAL A 297 -31.69 -16.21 -1.35
CA VAL A 297 -32.47 -17.09 -2.23
C VAL A 297 -31.76 -17.34 -3.55
N LYS A 298 -32.12 -18.45 -4.18
CA LYS A 298 -31.67 -18.81 -5.52
C LYS A 298 -32.76 -18.42 -6.51
N LEU A 299 -32.40 -17.64 -7.51
CA LEU A 299 -33.31 -17.27 -8.58
C LEU A 299 -32.82 -17.83 -9.92
N THR A 300 -33.71 -18.53 -10.61
CA THR A 300 -33.46 -19.15 -11.92
C THR A 300 -34.40 -18.59 -12.98
N TYR A 301 -33.94 -18.64 -14.23
CA TYR A 301 -34.60 -18.02 -15.38
C TYR A 301 -34.85 -19.00 -16.51
N PHE A 302 -36.01 -18.87 -17.17
CA PHE A 302 -36.35 -19.51 -18.43
C PHE A 302 -36.88 -18.49 -19.44
N ASN A 303 -36.31 -18.49 -20.65
CA ASN A 303 -36.78 -17.65 -21.75
C ASN A 303 -38.10 -18.22 -22.31
N ASN A 304 -39.20 -17.55 -21.99
CA ASN A 304 -40.53 -17.94 -22.44
C ASN A 304 -40.95 -17.16 -23.70
N SER A 305 -40.07 -17.08 -24.69
CA SER A 305 -40.33 -16.41 -25.98
C SER A 305 -41.56 -16.94 -26.71
N ALA A 306 -41.88 -18.23 -26.50
CA ALA A 306 -43.06 -18.90 -27.02
C ALA A 306 -44.38 -18.52 -26.31
N SER A 307 -44.36 -17.63 -25.31
CA SER A 307 -45.54 -17.19 -24.56
C SER A 307 -46.36 -18.34 -23.97
N LEU A 308 -45.69 -19.37 -23.45
CA LEU A 308 -46.37 -20.48 -22.77
C LEU A 308 -47.12 -19.95 -21.53
N SER A 309 -48.27 -20.56 -21.22
CA SER A 309 -48.98 -20.34 -19.95
C SER A 309 -48.09 -20.70 -18.77
N ILE A 310 -48.34 -20.17 -17.56
CA ILE A 310 -47.45 -20.41 -16.41
C ILE A 310 -47.27 -21.90 -16.09
N ASP A 311 -48.32 -22.71 -16.23
CA ASP A 311 -48.24 -24.16 -16.00
C ASP A 311 -47.32 -24.84 -17.02
N ASN A 312 -47.51 -24.55 -18.31
CA ASN A 312 -46.71 -25.15 -19.38
C ASN A 312 -45.27 -24.64 -19.37
N ALA A 313 -45.08 -23.35 -19.11
CA ALA A 313 -43.78 -22.74 -18.91
C ALA A 313 -43.06 -23.36 -17.71
N TYR A 314 -43.74 -23.54 -16.59
CA TYR A 314 -43.15 -24.13 -15.39
C TYR A 314 -42.83 -25.61 -15.55
N LYS A 315 -43.70 -26.40 -16.21
CA LYS A 315 -43.41 -27.80 -16.57
C LYS A 315 -42.17 -27.89 -17.46
N LYS A 316 -42.10 -27.06 -18.52
CA LYS A 316 -40.94 -26.99 -19.41
C LYS A 316 -39.66 -26.55 -18.69
N TYR A 317 -39.78 -25.61 -17.74
CA TYR A 317 -38.67 -25.23 -16.87
C TYR A 317 -38.16 -26.45 -16.09
N LEU A 318 -39.03 -27.22 -15.44
CA LEU A 318 -38.62 -28.39 -14.65
C LEU A 318 -37.89 -29.44 -15.48
N GLU A 319 -38.28 -29.65 -16.74
CA GLU A 319 -37.62 -30.57 -17.68
C GLU A 319 -36.21 -30.12 -18.09
N THR A 320 -35.92 -28.82 -18.03
CA THR A 320 -34.68 -28.23 -18.58
C THR A 320 -33.89 -27.42 -17.56
N LYS A 321 -34.23 -27.54 -16.27
CA LYS A 321 -33.74 -26.66 -15.19
C LYS A 321 -32.22 -26.60 -15.05
N ASP A 322 -31.56 -27.70 -15.39
CA ASP A 322 -30.12 -27.88 -15.31
C ASP A 322 -29.35 -27.09 -16.39
N LYS A 323 -30.06 -26.45 -17.34
CA LYS A 323 -29.48 -25.59 -18.38
C LYS A 323 -29.62 -24.10 -18.08
N PHE A 324 -30.20 -23.73 -16.95
CA PHE A 324 -30.48 -22.34 -16.61
C PHE A 324 -29.44 -21.70 -15.70
N HIS A 325 -29.47 -20.38 -15.67
CA HIS A 325 -28.54 -19.57 -14.89
C HIS A 325 -29.09 -19.28 -13.49
N VAL A 326 -28.17 -19.20 -12.53
CA VAL A 326 -28.46 -18.95 -11.12
C VAL A 326 -28.00 -17.56 -10.73
N MET A 327 -28.94 -16.75 -10.22
CA MET A 327 -28.69 -15.50 -9.54
C MET A 327 -28.92 -15.68 -8.03
N LEU A 328 -28.07 -15.05 -7.21
CA LEU A 328 -28.23 -14.99 -5.76
C LEU A 328 -28.87 -13.66 -5.38
N GLN A 329 -29.90 -13.69 -4.53
CA GLN A 329 -30.58 -12.49 -4.06
C GLN A 329 -30.75 -12.49 -2.54
N SER A 330 -30.90 -11.30 -1.97
CA SER A 330 -31.14 -11.09 -0.55
C SER A 330 -32.62 -11.09 -0.17
N ASP A 331 -33.53 -11.12 -1.15
CA ASP A 331 -34.97 -11.13 -0.96
C ASP A 331 -35.65 -12.00 -2.05
N PHE A 332 -36.94 -12.28 -1.88
CA PHE A 332 -37.73 -13.06 -2.86
C PHE A 332 -38.28 -12.20 -4.01
N ASN A 333 -37.71 -11.02 -4.28
CA ASN A 333 -38.24 -10.12 -5.30
C ASN A 333 -37.65 -10.41 -6.67
N ILE A 334 -38.52 -10.44 -7.68
CA ILE A 334 -38.12 -10.56 -9.07
C ILE A 334 -38.00 -9.16 -9.65
N PRO A 335 -36.79 -8.74 -10.07
CA PRO A 335 -36.57 -7.40 -10.60
C PRO A 335 -37.33 -7.18 -11.90
N LYS A 336 -37.53 -5.92 -12.25
CA LYS A 336 -38.19 -5.56 -13.51
C LYS A 336 -37.37 -6.03 -14.71
N MET A 337 -38.01 -6.83 -15.56
CA MET A 337 -37.45 -7.41 -16.78
C MET A 337 -38.30 -7.01 -17.98
N ARG A 338 -37.69 -6.72 -19.13
CA ARG A 338 -38.35 -6.20 -20.36
C ARG A 338 -38.39 -7.23 -21.50
N TYR A 339 -38.89 -8.42 -21.21
CA TYR A 339 -39.03 -9.52 -22.16
C TYR A 339 -39.99 -10.56 -21.60
N LYS A 340 -40.25 -11.61 -22.37
CA LYS A 340 -41.10 -12.73 -21.95
C LYS A 340 -40.26 -13.75 -21.18
N PHE A 341 -40.70 -14.16 -20.01
CA PHE A 341 -39.92 -15.00 -19.11
C PHE A 341 -40.76 -15.84 -18.17
N LEU A 342 -40.14 -16.91 -17.67
CA LEU A 342 -40.49 -17.53 -16.41
C LEU A 342 -39.30 -17.37 -15.44
N ALA A 343 -39.58 -17.00 -14.20
CA ALA A 343 -38.60 -16.88 -13.13
C ALA A 343 -39.04 -17.74 -11.95
N VAL A 344 -38.11 -18.49 -11.37
CA VAL A 344 -38.36 -19.37 -10.22
C VAL A 344 -37.38 -19.01 -9.11
N THR A 345 -37.90 -18.51 -8.00
CA THR A 345 -37.15 -18.18 -6.79
C THR A 345 -37.35 -19.27 -5.75
N ASP A 346 -36.25 -19.88 -5.31
CA ASP A 346 -36.22 -20.95 -4.32
C ASP A 346 -35.45 -20.50 -3.07
N GLY A 347 -36.05 -20.74 -1.91
CA GLY A 347 -35.41 -20.52 -0.63
C GLY A 347 -36.16 -21.18 0.51
N CYS A 348 -35.71 -20.91 1.72
CA CYS A 348 -36.32 -21.36 2.95
C CYS A 348 -36.75 -20.16 3.78
N PHE A 349 -38.01 -20.13 4.16
CA PHE A 349 -38.59 -19.12 5.03
C PHE A 349 -38.68 -19.64 6.47
N TYR A 350 -38.27 -18.79 7.41
CA TYR A 350 -38.40 -19.04 8.83
C TYR A 350 -39.41 -18.04 9.41
N PRO A 351 -40.63 -18.45 9.79
CA PRO A 351 -41.67 -17.55 10.26
C PRO A 351 -41.26 -16.81 11.54
N PRO A 352 -41.37 -15.48 11.64
CA PRO A 352 -40.92 -14.71 12.82
C PRO A 352 -41.73 -15.00 14.09
N GLU A 353 -42.93 -15.57 13.95
CA GLU A 353 -43.83 -15.94 15.03
C GLU A 353 -44.66 -17.16 14.65
N THR A 354 -45.25 -17.83 15.64
CA THR A 354 -46.20 -18.91 15.39
C THR A 354 -47.55 -18.27 15.13
N ASN A 355 -48.04 -18.36 13.90
CA ASN A 355 -49.27 -17.68 13.48
C ASN A 355 -49.89 -18.37 12.25
N THR A 356 -51.08 -17.94 11.86
CA THR A 356 -51.67 -18.28 10.57
C THR A 356 -51.26 -17.22 9.54
N TYR A 357 -50.54 -17.66 8.51
CA TYR A 357 -49.99 -16.84 7.44
C TYR A 357 -50.83 -16.99 6.18
N ARG A 358 -50.92 -15.91 5.41
CA ARG A 358 -51.37 -15.95 4.01
C ARG A 358 -50.34 -15.23 3.17
N PHE A 359 -49.77 -15.93 2.20
CA PHE A 359 -48.84 -15.34 1.25
C PHE A 359 -49.58 -14.59 0.16
N VAL A 360 -49.10 -13.40 -0.16
CA VAL A 360 -49.65 -12.51 -1.17
C VAL A 360 -48.52 -12.05 -2.08
N SER A 361 -48.85 -11.63 -3.29
CA SER A 361 -47.86 -11.21 -4.27
C SER A 361 -48.37 -9.99 -5.04
N TYR A 362 -47.46 -9.08 -5.34
CA TYR A 362 -47.59 -8.14 -6.45
C TYR A 362 -46.96 -8.78 -7.68
N HIS A 363 -47.70 -8.95 -8.76
CA HIS A 363 -47.23 -9.59 -9.97
C HIS A 363 -47.92 -8.99 -11.20
N ASP A 364 -47.18 -8.89 -12.30
CA ASP A 364 -47.75 -8.33 -13.53
C ASP A 364 -48.61 -9.35 -14.30
N GLU A 365 -48.38 -10.66 -14.13
CA GLU A 365 -49.09 -11.70 -14.88
C GLU A 365 -49.30 -13.06 -14.17
N GLY A 366 -48.59 -14.12 -14.55
CA GLY A 366 -48.78 -15.44 -13.95
C GLY A 366 -48.01 -15.51 -12.65
N CYS A 367 -48.65 -16.00 -11.58
CA CYS A 367 -47.99 -16.17 -10.29
C CYS A 367 -48.38 -17.49 -9.61
N LEU A 368 -47.38 -18.23 -9.11
CA LEU A 368 -47.56 -19.39 -8.23
C LEU A 368 -46.68 -19.24 -6.98
N ILE A 369 -47.23 -19.59 -5.81
CA ILE A 369 -46.47 -19.69 -4.56
C ILE A 369 -46.67 -21.09 -4.00
N TYR A 370 -45.56 -21.76 -3.67
CA TYR A 370 -45.55 -23.07 -3.03
C TYR A 370 -44.86 -22.98 -1.67
N LEU A 371 -45.37 -23.71 -0.69
CA LEU A 371 -44.78 -23.84 0.63
C LEU A 371 -44.84 -25.30 1.09
N SER A 372 -43.72 -25.83 1.58
CA SER A 372 -43.61 -27.21 2.04
C SER A 372 -42.71 -27.31 3.26
N GLU A 373 -42.95 -28.30 4.13
CA GLU A 373 -42.00 -28.65 5.20
C GLU A 373 -40.81 -29.46 4.68
N ASN A 374 -40.97 -30.11 3.52
CA ASN A 374 -39.96 -30.91 2.84
C ASN A 374 -39.45 -30.20 1.56
N PRO A 375 -38.23 -30.51 1.09
CA PRO A 375 -37.77 -30.06 -0.23
C PRO A 375 -38.79 -30.39 -1.33
N PHE A 376 -38.91 -29.51 -2.33
CA PHE A 376 -39.75 -29.76 -3.50
C PHE A 376 -39.19 -30.91 -4.35
N ASN A 377 -40.09 -31.66 -5.00
CA ASN A 377 -39.71 -32.81 -5.84
C ASN A 377 -39.26 -32.40 -7.24
N ASP A 378 -39.36 -31.11 -7.57
CA ASP A 378 -39.17 -30.57 -8.91
C ASP A 378 -40.09 -31.26 -9.94
N ASN A 379 -41.31 -31.56 -9.49
CA ASN A 379 -42.34 -32.16 -10.31
C ASN A 379 -43.65 -31.40 -10.07
N PHE A 380 -44.14 -30.78 -11.14
CA PHE A 380 -45.33 -29.92 -11.10
C PHE A 380 -46.55 -30.61 -10.47
N ASP A 381 -46.78 -31.87 -10.82
CA ASP A 381 -47.98 -32.60 -10.43
C ASP A 381 -47.85 -33.13 -8.98
N ILE A 382 -46.65 -33.56 -8.57
CA ILE A 382 -46.37 -34.01 -7.19
C ILE A 382 -46.40 -32.82 -6.22
N ASP A 383 -45.82 -31.68 -6.59
CA ASP A 383 -45.72 -30.51 -5.73
C ASP A 383 -47.03 -29.69 -5.67
N ALA A 384 -48.07 -30.10 -6.42
CA ALA A 384 -49.36 -29.41 -6.49
C ALA A 384 -50.07 -29.26 -5.12
N GLY A 385 -49.86 -30.21 -4.21
CA GLY A 385 -50.40 -30.17 -2.85
C GLY A 385 -49.82 -29.04 -1.99
N SER A 386 -48.58 -28.63 -2.27
CA SER A 386 -47.85 -27.57 -1.56
C SER A 386 -48.18 -26.17 -2.09
N LYS A 387 -49.03 -26.05 -3.12
CA LYS A 387 -49.40 -24.77 -3.73
C LYS A 387 -50.35 -23.96 -2.84
N LEU A 388 -49.90 -22.78 -2.45
CA LEU A 388 -50.64 -21.81 -1.63
C LEU A 388 -51.36 -20.75 -2.43
N PHE A 389 -50.78 -20.33 -3.55
CA PHE A 389 -51.29 -19.23 -4.36
C PHE A 389 -51.22 -19.54 -5.84
N ARG A 390 -52.24 -19.09 -6.58
CA ARG A 390 -52.28 -19.13 -8.05
C ARG A 390 -53.05 -17.94 -8.59
N ALA A 391 -52.42 -17.12 -9.42
CA ALA A 391 -53.09 -16.00 -10.07
C ALA A 391 -52.71 -15.89 -11.55
N TRP A 392 -53.57 -15.21 -12.29
CA TRP A 392 -53.45 -14.94 -13.72
C TRP A 392 -53.64 -13.45 -13.99
N GLY A 393 -52.80 -12.89 -14.86
CA GLY A 393 -52.87 -11.48 -15.21
C GLY A 393 -52.36 -10.56 -14.10
N TYR A 394 -52.52 -9.26 -14.29
CA TYR A 394 -52.03 -8.27 -13.34
C TYR A 394 -52.72 -8.39 -11.99
N GLY A 395 -51.92 -8.58 -10.94
CA GLY A 395 -52.36 -8.67 -9.56
C GLY A 395 -51.58 -7.70 -8.68
N GLY A 396 -52.25 -6.66 -8.21
CA GLY A 396 -51.72 -5.82 -7.12
C GLY A 396 -51.68 -6.58 -5.80
N TRP A 397 -51.24 -5.90 -4.73
CA TRP A 397 -51.21 -6.42 -3.36
C TRP A 397 -52.62 -6.70 -2.80
N ASN A 398 -53.27 -7.78 -3.26
CA ASN A 398 -54.63 -8.12 -2.88
C ASN A 398 -54.65 -9.05 -1.67
N LYS A 399 -54.90 -8.45 -0.49
CA LYS A 399 -55.01 -9.14 0.80
C LYS A 399 -56.14 -10.16 0.86
N ASN A 400 -57.16 -9.99 0.02
CA ASN A 400 -58.38 -10.79 -0.03
C ASN A 400 -58.43 -11.76 -1.22
N ASP A 401 -57.31 -11.98 -1.92
CA ASP A 401 -57.29 -12.82 -3.11
C ASP A 401 -57.71 -14.26 -2.78
N ARG A 402 -58.90 -14.65 -3.24
CA ARG A 402 -59.50 -15.98 -3.00
C ARG A 402 -58.61 -17.13 -3.47
N ASN A 403 -57.61 -16.85 -4.29
CA ASN A 403 -56.66 -17.85 -4.78
C ASN A 403 -55.50 -18.12 -3.81
N SER A 404 -55.38 -17.38 -2.70
CA SER A 404 -54.38 -17.61 -1.65
C SER A 404 -54.97 -18.32 -0.43
N LYS A 405 -54.30 -19.36 0.06
CA LYS A 405 -54.69 -20.17 1.23
C LYS A 405 -54.03 -19.67 2.52
N TRP A 406 -54.76 -19.79 3.64
CA TRP A 406 -54.19 -19.64 4.98
C TRP A 406 -53.43 -20.90 5.38
N VAL A 407 -52.27 -20.74 6.02
CA VAL A 407 -51.42 -21.82 6.52
C VAL A 407 -50.92 -21.52 7.92
N ASN A 408 -50.94 -22.51 8.81
CA ASN A 408 -50.39 -22.37 10.16
C ASN A 408 -48.89 -22.66 10.13
N LEU A 409 -48.08 -21.66 10.49
CA LEU A 409 -46.63 -21.82 10.53
C LEU A 409 -46.13 -21.63 11.96
N THR A 410 -45.09 -22.39 12.31
CA THR A 410 -44.43 -22.33 13.62
C THR A 410 -43.23 -21.40 13.57
N LYS A 411 -43.09 -20.55 14.59
CA LYS A 411 -41.94 -19.66 14.74
C LYS A 411 -40.64 -20.44 14.55
N ASP A 412 -39.74 -19.88 13.74
CA ASP A 412 -38.38 -20.38 13.55
C ASP A 412 -38.27 -21.81 12.96
N LYS A 413 -39.39 -22.44 12.57
CA LYS A 413 -39.37 -23.70 11.82
C LYS A 413 -39.03 -23.43 10.34
N LYS A 414 -38.23 -24.31 9.73
CA LYS A 414 -37.83 -24.23 8.33
C LYS A 414 -39.01 -24.62 7.42
N TYR A 415 -39.33 -23.77 6.45
CA TYR A 415 -40.27 -24.09 5.37
C TYR A 415 -39.63 -23.78 4.02
N TYR A 416 -39.71 -24.71 3.07
CA TYR A 416 -39.28 -24.50 1.69
C TYR A 416 -40.33 -23.65 0.98
N LEU A 417 -39.91 -22.50 0.46
CA LEU A 417 -40.74 -21.53 -0.24
C LEU A 417 -40.26 -21.41 -1.69
N ARG A 418 -41.17 -21.61 -2.63
CA ARG A 418 -40.93 -21.44 -4.05
C ARG A 418 -41.89 -20.42 -4.63
N PHE A 419 -41.34 -19.46 -5.35
CA PHE A 419 -42.07 -18.37 -5.98
C PHE A 419 -41.83 -18.39 -7.49
N VAL A 420 -42.90 -18.60 -8.26
CA VAL A 420 -42.85 -18.75 -9.71
C VAL A 420 -43.63 -17.64 -10.36
N ILE A 421 -42.99 -16.88 -11.26
CA ILE A 421 -43.61 -15.82 -12.04
C ILE A 421 -43.44 -16.11 -13.51
N ASN A 422 -44.51 -15.91 -14.28
CA ASN A 422 -44.51 -15.99 -15.73
C ASN A 422 -44.99 -14.66 -16.30
N ASN A 423 -44.20 -14.06 -17.17
CA ASN A 423 -44.54 -12.87 -17.91
C ASN A 423 -44.49 -13.16 -19.42
N VAL A 424 -45.60 -12.99 -20.11
CA VAL A 424 -45.76 -13.17 -21.55
C VAL A 424 -45.99 -11.84 -22.29
N GLY A 425 -46.27 -10.75 -21.57
CA GLY A 425 -46.51 -9.40 -22.06
C GLY A 425 -45.25 -8.63 -22.42
N GLY A 426 -44.07 -9.12 -22.03
CA GLY A 426 -42.79 -8.56 -22.47
C GLY A 426 -42.23 -7.47 -21.56
N GLU A 427 -42.87 -7.16 -20.43
CA GLU A 427 -42.26 -6.43 -19.32
C GLU A 427 -42.94 -6.83 -18.01
N GLY A 428 -42.16 -7.12 -16.96
CA GLY A 428 -42.73 -7.24 -15.63
C GLY A 428 -41.74 -7.47 -14.49
N GLN A 429 -42.25 -7.33 -13.28
CA GLN A 429 -41.59 -7.51 -12.00
C GLN A 429 -42.53 -8.23 -11.03
N SER A 430 -42.00 -8.67 -9.89
CA SER A 430 -42.86 -9.24 -8.86
C SER A 430 -42.25 -9.17 -7.47
N GLN A 431 -43.13 -9.13 -6.47
CA GLN A 431 -42.78 -9.12 -5.06
C GLN A 431 -43.68 -10.08 -4.31
N ILE A 432 -43.17 -10.71 -3.26
CA ILE A 432 -43.94 -11.58 -2.37
C ILE A 432 -43.90 -11.04 -0.94
N GLY A 433 -45.03 -11.20 -0.26
CA GLY A 433 -45.19 -10.84 1.14
C GLY A 433 -46.17 -11.78 1.81
N TYR A 434 -46.46 -11.51 3.08
CA TYR A 434 -47.46 -12.24 3.84
C TYR A 434 -48.26 -11.31 4.74
N ILE A 435 -49.44 -11.79 5.15
CA ILE A 435 -50.27 -11.19 6.19
C ILE A 435 -50.53 -12.22 7.29
N TYR A 436 -50.84 -11.75 8.49
CA TYR A 436 -51.33 -12.57 9.59
C TYR A 436 -52.85 -12.62 9.58
N ASN A 437 -53.47 -13.68 10.09
CA ASN A 437 -54.92 -13.70 10.26
C ASN A 437 -55.42 -12.63 11.26
N THR A 438 -54.52 -12.13 12.11
CA THR A 438 -54.77 -11.07 13.10
C THR A 438 -54.39 -9.66 12.61
N SER A 439 -53.84 -9.51 11.39
CA SER A 439 -53.38 -8.21 10.89
C SER A 439 -53.53 -8.08 9.38
N ASP A 440 -54.09 -6.95 8.94
CA ASP A 440 -54.17 -6.61 7.52
C ASP A 440 -52.88 -6.00 6.95
N ASN A 441 -51.80 -5.88 7.73
CA ASN A 441 -50.56 -5.29 7.22
C ASN A 441 -49.76 -6.31 6.42
N ILE A 442 -49.52 -6.01 5.14
CA ILE A 442 -48.62 -6.80 4.30
C ILE A 442 -47.21 -6.57 4.78
N LYS A 443 -46.53 -7.66 5.11
CA LYS A 443 -45.13 -7.69 5.47
C LYS A 443 -44.34 -8.28 4.31
N GLY A 444 -43.28 -7.58 3.90
CA GLY A 444 -42.27 -8.18 3.04
C GLY A 444 -41.59 -9.35 3.76
N ILE A 445 -41.11 -10.32 3.00
CA ILE A 445 -40.29 -11.38 3.57
C ILE A 445 -38.96 -10.78 4.03
N GLN A 446 -38.67 -10.85 5.33
CA GLN A 446 -37.49 -10.22 5.89
C GLN A 446 -36.21 -10.98 5.50
N THR A 447 -35.13 -10.24 5.22
CA THR A 447 -33.86 -10.81 4.71
C THR A 447 -33.14 -11.67 5.75
N ASP A 448 -33.34 -11.39 7.04
CA ASP A 448 -32.85 -12.19 8.17
C ASP A 448 -33.73 -13.40 8.49
N ARG A 449 -34.77 -13.65 7.67
CA ARG A 449 -35.72 -14.77 7.81
C ARG A 449 -35.67 -15.72 6.60
N ILE A 450 -34.69 -15.55 5.71
CA ILE A 450 -34.55 -16.36 4.50
C ILE A 450 -33.15 -16.95 4.31
N TRP A 451 -33.11 -18.20 3.90
CA TRP A 451 -31.89 -18.95 3.62
C TRP A 451 -32.02 -19.73 2.33
N LEU A 452 -30.89 -20.06 1.71
CA LEU A 452 -30.85 -20.93 0.56
C LEU A 452 -31.35 -22.34 0.93
N PRO A 453 -31.93 -23.10 -0.02
CA PRO A 453 -32.55 -24.40 0.26
C PRO A 453 -31.65 -25.40 1.00
N GLY A 454 -30.36 -25.44 0.62
CA GLY A 454 -29.32 -26.27 1.24
C GLY A 454 -28.77 -25.73 2.57
N ALA A 455 -29.19 -24.56 3.04
CA ALA A 455 -28.72 -23.95 4.27
C ALA A 455 -29.71 -24.13 5.44
N ILE A 456 -29.20 -23.97 6.66
CA ILE A 456 -30.02 -23.90 7.88
C ILE A 456 -29.86 -22.56 8.58
N ARG A 457 -30.90 -22.12 9.28
CA ARG A 457 -30.87 -20.86 10.03
C ARG A 457 -29.78 -20.90 11.10
N GLY A 458 -28.99 -19.83 11.15
CA GLY A 458 -27.85 -19.72 12.06
C GLY A 458 -26.53 -20.20 11.48
N GLU A 459 -26.51 -20.82 10.29
CA GLU A 459 -25.26 -21.03 9.57
C GLU A 459 -24.64 -19.70 9.17
N THR A 460 -23.37 -19.55 9.53
CA THR A 460 -22.55 -18.39 9.21
C THR A 460 -21.43 -18.79 8.27
N ASP A 461 -20.94 -17.80 7.55
CA ASP A 461 -19.72 -17.92 6.77
C ASP A 461 -18.53 -18.27 7.67
N GLN A 462 -17.98 -19.48 7.50
CA GLN A 462 -16.82 -19.97 8.25
C GLN A 462 -15.49 -19.47 7.68
N ASN A 463 -15.52 -18.84 6.50
CA ASN A 463 -14.35 -18.29 5.84
C ASN A 463 -14.58 -16.79 5.58
N PRO A 464 -14.85 -15.98 6.62
CA PRO A 464 -15.03 -14.55 6.45
C PRO A 464 -13.79 -13.96 5.79
N PHE A 465 -14.00 -13.04 4.85
CA PHE A 465 -12.88 -12.39 4.20
C PHE A 465 -12.10 -11.57 5.24
N MET A 466 -10.83 -11.91 5.39
CA MET A 466 -9.90 -11.14 6.21
C MET A 466 -9.18 -10.14 5.29
N PRO A 467 -9.37 -8.83 5.52
CA PRO A 467 -8.68 -7.82 4.72
C PRO A 467 -7.19 -8.01 4.91
N LYS A 468 -6.45 -8.01 3.80
CA LYS A 468 -4.99 -7.96 3.85
C LYS A 468 -4.61 -6.52 4.16
N ILE A 469 -4.67 -6.16 5.44
CA ILE A 469 -4.06 -4.94 5.96
C ILE A 469 -2.56 -5.23 6.00
N GLU A 470 -1.94 -5.16 4.84
CA GLU A 470 -0.51 -5.44 4.71
C GLU A 470 0.29 -4.36 5.41
N ASN A 471 1.29 -4.79 6.18
CA ASN A 471 2.52 -4.02 6.28
C ASN A 471 3.12 -4.01 4.87
N ASP A 472 2.77 -3.00 4.08
CA ASP A 472 3.38 -2.72 2.79
C ASP A 472 4.91 -2.89 2.94
N PRO A 473 5.59 -3.70 2.09
CA PRO A 473 7.03 -3.92 2.17
C PRO A 473 7.85 -2.62 2.04
N THR A 474 7.19 -1.52 1.68
CA THR A 474 7.74 -0.17 1.65
C THR A 474 7.57 0.61 2.96
N LEU A 475 6.74 0.16 3.92
CA LEU A 475 6.64 0.75 5.28
C LEU A 475 7.91 0.56 6.12
N GLY A 476 8.74 -0.43 5.74
CA GLY A 476 10.05 -0.64 6.33
C GLY A 476 11.16 0.17 5.68
N ILE A 477 10.87 1.01 4.68
CA ILE A 477 11.91 1.78 3.97
C ILE A 477 11.44 3.24 3.80
N TYR A 478 12.31 4.21 4.07
CA TYR A 478 12.05 5.63 3.93
C TYR A 478 12.42 6.11 2.53
N TRP A 479 11.51 6.82 1.85
CA TRP A 479 11.60 7.03 0.40
C TRP A 479 11.55 8.47 -0.07
N GLU A 480 11.47 9.45 0.83
CA GLU A 480 11.54 10.84 0.39
C GLU A 480 12.94 11.12 -0.17
N SER A 481 12.98 11.62 -1.39
CA SER A 481 14.23 11.97 -2.08
C SER A 481 14.89 13.25 -1.54
N ASP A 482 14.13 14.06 -0.81
CA ASP A 482 14.54 15.34 -0.23
C ASP A 482 14.60 15.28 1.31
N LEU A 483 15.37 14.32 1.82
CA LEU A 483 15.72 14.20 3.24
C LEU A 483 16.68 15.32 3.68
N ARG A 484 16.24 16.56 3.66
CA ARG A 484 17.11 17.70 3.98
C ARG A 484 16.96 18.12 5.44
N ILE A 485 18.07 18.27 6.13
CA ILE A 485 18.13 18.90 7.46
C ILE A 485 18.82 20.25 7.31
N LYS A 486 18.09 21.33 7.57
CA LYS A 486 18.70 22.63 7.90
C LYS A 486 18.76 22.78 9.43
N TYR A 487 19.78 23.47 9.89
CA TYR A 487 20.08 23.60 11.31
C TYR A 487 19.57 24.93 11.87
N PRO A 488 19.02 24.95 13.09
CA PRO A 488 18.56 26.18 13.71
C PRO A 488 19.74 27.13 13.93
N PRO A 489 19.65 28.39 13.46
CA PRO A 489 20.78 29.31 13.48
C PRO A 489 20.98 29.99 14.85
N ASN A 490 20.19 29.63 15.86
CA ASN A 490 20.18 30.26 17.19
C ASN A 490 21.54 30.30 17.90
N ASN A 491 22.43 29.35 17.58
CA ASN A 491 23.76 29.25 18.17
C ASN A 491 24.88 29.72 17.24
N PHE A 492 24.53 30.15 16.01
CA PHE A 492 25.50 30.53 15.01
C PHE A 492 26.00 31.93 15.30
N LYS A 493 27.30 32.13 15.17
CA LYS A 493 27.90 33.44 15.34
C LYS A 493 29.11 33.64 14.44
N LEU A 494 29.30 34.89 14.03
CA LEU A 494 30.55 35.38 13.48
C LEU A 494 31.56 35.61 14.61
N LEU A 495 32.76 35.07 14.45
CA LEU A 495 33.87 35.23 15.37
C LEU A 495 34.64 36.54 15.13
N LYS A 496 34.54 37.09 13.92
CA LYS A 496 35.17 38.34 13.51
C LYS A 496 34.11 39.36 13.08
N SER A 497 34.27 40.60 13.53
CA SER A 497 33.50 41.72 13.00
C SER A 497 33.99 42.04 11.59
N LEU A 498 33.06 42.19 10.65
CA LEU A 498 33.32 42.61 9.28
C LEU A 498 32.81 44.03 9.06
N THR A 499 33.51 44.81 8.24
CA THR A 499 33.11 46.20 7.95
C THR A 499 31.94 46.19 6.96
N THR A 500 30.78 46.68 7.38
CA THR A 500 29.57 46.77 6.55
C THR A 500 29.43 48.13 5.86
N GLU A 501 28.71 48.16 4.73
CA GLU A 501 28.29 49.39 4.04
C GLU A 501 27.40 50.26 4.93
N ASP A 502 26.57 49.63 5.77
CA ASP A 502 25.80 50.27 6.85
C ASP A 502 26.48 49.99 8.20
N PRO A 503 27.17 50.96 8.83
CA PRO A 503 27.89 50.76 10.08
C PRO A 503 26.99 50.36 11.27
N ALA A 504 25.67 50.54 11.17
CA ALA A 504 24.73 50.12 12.20
C ALA A 504 24.27 48.66 12.06
N ALA A 505 24.62 47.99 10.95
CA ALA A 505 24.21 46.62 10.68
C ALA A 505 24.94 45.61 11.58
N ASP A 506 24.18 44.77 12.28
CA ASP A 506 24.70 43.66 13.07
C ASP A 506 24.67 42.38 12.22
N LEU A 507 25.77 42.11 11.49
CA LEU A 507 25.87 40.92 10.63
C LEU A 507 25.65 39.62 11.37
N ASN A 508 26.02 39.57 12.65
CA ASN A 508 25.84 38.37 13.46
C ASN A 508 24.37 38.03 13.65
N LYS A 509 23.48 39.04 13.69
CA LYS A 509 22.04 38.81 13.70
C LYS A 509 21.49 38.58 12.30
N LEU A 510 21.96 39.36 11.33
CA LEU A 510 21.38 39.37 9.99
C LEU A 510 21.70 38.09 9.19
N LEU A 511 22.90 37.54 9.26
CA LEU A 511 23.25 36.34 8.46
C LEU A 511 22.54 35.05 8.93
N PHE A 512 21.91 35.10 10.09
CA PHE A 512 21.42 33.95 10.85
C PHE A 512 19.96 34.12 11.30
N ASP A 513 19.23 35.12 10.77
CA ASP A 513 17.81 35.35 11.08
C ASP A 513 16.84 34.61 10.14
N GLY A 514 17.35 33.94 9.10
CA GLY A 514 16.57 33.26 8.07
C GLY A 514 15.91 34.21 7.05
N ASN A 515 16.10 35.52 7.18
CA ASN A 515 15.59 36.49 6.24
C ASN A 515 16.50 36.53 5.00
N THR A 516 15.88 36.46 3.82
CA THR A 516 16.60 36.58 2.54
C THR A 516 16.10 37.78 1.72
N SER A 517 15.57 38.79 2.41
CA SER A 517 15.00 39.99 1.78
C SER A 517 16.06 40.77 0.99
N PRO A 518 15.72 41.31 -0.20
CA PRO A 518 16.59 42.23 -0.93
C PRO A 518 16.95 43.51 -0.18
N SER A 519 16.21 43.87 0.88
CA SER A 519 16.38 45.11 1.65
C SER A 519 17.30 44.98 2.86
N GLN A 520 17.94 43.81 3.07
CA GLN A 520 18.74 43.56 4.25
C GLN A 520 20.15 44.17 4.12
N SER A 521 20.58 44.92 5.12
CA SER A 521 21.87 45.62 5.14
C SER A 521 23.06 44.69 5.45
N THR A 522 23.28 43.63 4.66
CA THR A 522 24.37 42.65 4.92
C THR A 522 25.64 42.88 4.10
N ASN A 523 25.70 43.95 3.30
CA ASN A 523 26.84 44.21 2.42
C ASN A 523 28.12 44.49 3.24
N VAL A 524 29.11 43.61 3.09
CA VAL A 524 30.46 43.81 3.61
C VAL A 524 31.30 44.58 2.58
N VAL A 525 32.06 45.59 3.01
CA VAL A 525 32.93 46.43 2.16
C VAL A 525 34.30 46.59 2.84
N GLN A 526 35.27 45.77 2.43
CA GLN A 526 36.64 45.79 2.95
C GLN A 526 37.63 45.16 1.94
N PRO A 527 38.95 45.39 2.06
CA PRO A 527 39.94 44.74 1.21
C PRO A 527 39.83 43.21 1.23
N LEU A 528 40.07 42.58 0.08
CA LEU A 528 40.11 41.12 -0.04
C LEU A 528 41.39 40.56 0.62
N PRO A 529 41.35 39.38 1.25
CA PRO A 529 40.19 38.50 1.36
C PRO A 529 39.13 38.99 2.37
N ILE A 530 37.86 38.70 2.08
CA ILE A 530 36.77 38.86 3.06
C ILE A 530 36.55 37.51 3.73
N ASP A 531 36.83 37.44 5.03
CA ASP A 531 36.80 36.20 5.82
C ASP A 531 35.59 36.14 6.76
N TYR A 532 34.64 35.26 6.47
CA TYR A 532 33.53 34.94 7.37
C TYR A 532 33.94 33.76 8.27
N ASP A 533 34.40 34.07 9.48
CA ASP A 533 34.69 33.06 10.51
C ASP A 533 33.43 32.76 11.31
N ILE A 534 32.88 31.56 11.16
CA ILE A 534 31.58 31.15 11.69
C ILE A 534 31.78 30.03 12.72
N ASP A 535 31.23 30.21 13.91
CA ASP A 535 31.06 29.15 14.91
C ASP A 535 29.57 28.76 14.92
N PHE A 536 29.27 27.51 14.55
CA PHE A 536 27.91 26.99 14.61
C PHE A 536 27.42 26.70 16.05
N GLY A 537 28.30 26.87 17.05
CA GLY A 537 28.03 26.65 18.47
C GLY A 537 28.02 25.17 18.88
N GLN A 538 27.90 24.26 17.91
CA GLN A 538 28.00 22.81 18.06
C GLN A 538 28.57 22.20 16.77
N GLU A 539 29.01 20.94 16.84
CA GLU A 539 29.39 20.19 15.65
C GLU A 539 28.15 19.82 14.81
N LEU A 540 28.23 20.06 13.50
CA LEU A 540 27.15 19.83 12.55
C LEU A 540 27.63 18.97 11.38
N THR A 541 26.75 18.09 10.90
CA THR A 541 26.98 17.33 9.66
C THR A 541 26.30 18.03 8.48
N PHE A 542 27.03 18.52 7.48
CA PHE A 542 26.42 19.13 6.29
C PHE A 542 27.19 18.80 5.01
N GLU A 543 26.50 18.83 3.87
CA GLU A 543 27.12 18.61 2.55
C GLU A 543 26.83 19.76 1.59
N ARG A 544 26.21 20.83 2.10
CA ARG A 544 25.93 22.07 1.36
C ARG A 544 25.99 23.28 2.29
N LEU A 545 26.54 24.38 1.78
CA LEU A 545 26.33 25.72 2.31
C LEU A 545 25.40 26.49 1.38
N TYR A 546 24.26 26.94 1.90
CA TYR A 546 23.33 27.84 1.23
C TYR A 546 23.66 29.27 1.63
N MET A 547 24.06 30.09 0.65
CA MET A 547 24.60 31.44 0.84
C MET A 547 24.00 32.43 -0.16
N PRO A 548 22.68 32.66 -0.13
CA PRO A 548 22.01 33.53 -1.08
C PRO A 548 22.61 34.94 -1.09
N GLN A 549 22.55 35.56 -2.27
CA GLN A 549 23.04 36.92 -2.50
C GLN A 549 21.92 37.80 -3.05
N ARG A 550 21.90 39.09 -2.68
CA ARG A 550 20.89 40.03 -3.19
C ARG A 550 21.52 41.23 -3.88
N SER A 551 22.16 42.11 -3.11
CA SER A 551 22.94 43.23 -3.64
C SER A 551 24.43 42.89 -3.61
N ARG A 552 25.27 43.64 -4.33
CA ARG A 552 26.75 43.50 -4.26
C ARG A 552 27.24 42.04 -4.38
N LYS A 553 26.76 41.33 -5.41
CA LYS A 553 27.05 39.90 -5.63
C LYS A 553 28.54 39.63 -5.74
N VAL A 554 28.97 38.51 -5.15
CA VAL A 554 30.34 37.99 -5.29
C VAL A 554 30.45 37.29 -6.63
N ASN A 555 31.35 37.79 -7.48
CA ASN A 555 31.74 37.12 -8.73
C ASN A 555 33.26 36.90 -8.73
N GLY A 556 33.70 35.87 -8.03
CA GLY A 556 35.11 35.48 -8.00
C GLY A 556 35.30 34.20 -7.19
N ASN A 557 36.51 34.00 -6.69
CA ASN A 557 36.91 32.75 -6.06
C ASN A 557 36.83 32.83 -4.54
N CYS A 558 36.46 31.72 -3.93
CA CYS A 558 36.51 31.53 -2.49
C CYS A 558 37.10 30.18 -2.12
N THR A 559 37.61 30.11 -0.89
CA THR A 559 37.85 28.83 -0.22
C THR A 559 36.87 28.69 0.93
N ILE A 560 36.55 27.44 1.26
CA ILE A 560 35.82 27.10 2.48
C ILE A 560 36.67 26.09 3.24
N THR A 561 36.90 26.38 4.52
CA THR A 561 37.51 25.44 5.45
C THR A 561 36.52 25.01 6.52
N CYS A 562 36.70 23.80 7.04
CA CYS A 562 35.88 23.14 8.04
C CYS A 562 36.85 22.63 9.12
N ASP A 563 36.78 23.24 10.31
CA ASP A 563 37.74 23.04 11.41
C ASP A 563 39.23 23.14 10.98
N GLY A 564 39.51 24.03 10.02
CA GLY A 564 40.84 24.30 9.48
C GLY A 564 41.25 23.45 8.27
N GLU A 565 40.48 22.41 7.92
CA GLU A 565 40.70 21.63 6.70
C GLU A 565 39.99 22.30 5.50
N GLN A 566 40.68 22.48 4.38
CA GLN A 566 40.09 23.04 3.16
C GLN A 566 39.18 22.01 2.47
N ILE A 567 37.88 22.31 2.42
CA ILE A 567 36.85 21.43 1.83
C ILE A 567 36.32 21.93 0.48
N TYR A 568 36.65 23.17 0.11
CA TYR A 568 36.30 23.77 -1.17
C TYR A 568 37.31 24.83 -1.58
N ASP A 569 37.66 24.84 -2.87
CA ASP A 569 38.44 25.88 -3.52
C ASP A 569 37.91 26.02 -4.95
N GLY A 570 37.34 27.18 -5.26
CA GLY A 570 36.68 27.39 -6.54
C GLY A 570 35.94 28.72 -6.64
N ARG A 571 35.04 28.80 -7.62
CA ARG A 571 34.22 29.99 -7.84
C ARG A 571 33.08 30.04 -6.83
N PHE A 572 32.86 31.19 -6.20
CA PHE A 572 31.73 31.40 -5.32
C PHE A 572 30.40 31.13 -6.06
N ASP A 573 29.53 30.36 -5.42
CA ASP A 573 28.12 30.21 -5.80
C ASP A 573 27.25 30.46 -4.56
N SER A 574 26.06 31.00 -4.78
CA SER A 574 25.00 31.11 -3.77
C SER A 574 24.59 29.77 -3.16
N THR A 575 24.96 28.66 -3.78
CA THR A 575 24.83 27.32 -3.21
C THR A 575 26.03 26.48 -3.58
N ILE A 576 26.82 26.10 -2.58
CA ILE A 576 27.97 25.21 -2.77
C ILE A 576 27.61 23.86 -2.15
N THR A 577 27.56 22.82 -2.98
CA THR A 577 27.37 21.42 -2.55
C THR A 577 28.70 20.70 -2.68
N PHE A 578 29.13 20.02 -1.63
CA PHE A 578 30.40 19.33 -1.60
C PHE A 578 30.28 17.87 -2.07
N GLY A 579 31.42 17.24 -2.35
CA GLY A 579 31.45 15.82 -2.77
C GLY A 579 31.08 14.82 -1.67
N SER A 580 31.12 15.25 -0.40
CA SER A 580 30.85 14.45 0.79
C SER A 580 30.18 15.30 1.88
N ALA A 581 29.62 14.64 2.90
CA ALA A 581 29.20 15.31 4.12
C ALA A 581 30.40 15.52 5.05
N TYR A 582 30.49 16.71 5.64
CA TYR A 582 31.52 17.10 6.59
C TYR A 582 30.91 17.29 7.98
N TYR A 583 31.67 16.93 9.01
CA TYR A 583 31.34 17.14 10.40
C TYR A 583 32.24 18.24 10.94
N CYS A 584 31.70 19.43 11.18
CA CYS A 584 32.46 20.51 11.80
C CYS A 584 31.64 21.49 12.61
N ARG A 585 32.36 22.20 13.47
CA ARG A 585 31.83 23.32 14.27
C ARG A 585 32.20 24.67 13.68
N TYR A 586 33.43 24.81 13.21
CA TYR A 586 33.97 26.06 12.69
C TYR A 586 34.04 26.01 11.16
N VAL A 587 33.47 27.03 10.52
CA VAL A 587 33.59 27.23 9.08
C VAL A 587 34.24 28.58 8.84
N ASN A 588 35.27 28.61 8.01
CA ASN A 588 35.81 29.86 7.48
C ASN A 588 35.56 29.90 5.96
N LEU A 589 34.83 30.91 5.53
CA LEU A 589 34.61 31.25 4.12
C LEU A 589 35.46 32.46 3.79
N SER A 590 36.46 32.28 2.93
CA SER A 590 37.38 33.34 2.50
C SER A 590 37.13 33.69 1.03
N ILE A 591 36.73 34.92 0.75
CA ILE A 591 36.53 35.43 -0.62
C ILE A 591 37.80 36.15 -1.06
N TYR A 592 38.56 35.57 -1.99
CA TYR A 592 39.85 36.12 -2.44
C TYR A 592 39.75 37.04 -3.64
N SER A 593 38.72 36.87 -4.46
CA SER A 593 38.48 37.71 -5.61
C SER A 593 37.00 38.01 -5.77
N ASN A 594 36.72 39.22 -6.25
CA ASN A 594 35.39 39.59 -6.71
C ASN A 594 35.55 40.63 -7.83
N SER A 595 35.17 40.27 -9.06
CA SER A 595 35.27 41.16 -10.21
C SER A 595 34.46 42.44 -10.06
N ASN A 596 33.49 42.46 -9.14
CA ASN A 596 32.59 43.58 -8.93
C ASN A 596 33.16 44.60 -7.94
N GLY A 597 34.27 44.29 -7.25
CA GLY A 597 34.93 45.16 -6.28
C GLY A 597 35.14 44.50 -4.91
N ASN A 598 35.63 45.28 -3.96
CA ASN A 598 35.98 44.84 -2.60
C ASN A 598 34.74 44.74 -1.69
N PHE A 599 33.77 43.91 -2.07
CA PHE A 599 32.53 43.73 -1.31
C PHE A 599 31.95 42.31 -1.39
N ALA A 600 31.06 41.98 -0.46
CA ALA A 600 30.28 40.74 -0.48
C ALA A 600 28.87 40.97 0.12
N GLY A 601 27.82 40.75 -0.69
CA GLY A 601 26.42 40.87 -0.26
C GLY A 601 25.74 39.53 -0.02
N ILE A 602 26.33 38.70 0.83
CA ILE A 602 25.72 37.46 1.34
C ILE A 602 24.64 37.84 2.35
N VAL A 603 23.42 37.33 2.22
CA VAL A 603 22.31 37.69 3.13
C VAL A 603 22.02 36.62 4.18
N GLU A 604 22.43 35.38 3.94
CA GLU A 604 22.24 34.26 4.86
C GLU A 604 23.41 33.29 4.69
N ILE A 605 23.82 32.61 5.76
CA ILE A 605 24.72 31.46 5.67
C ILE A 605 24.11 30.29 6.43
N GLN A 606 23.64 29.29 5.69
CA GLN A 606 22.92 28.15 6.25
C GLN A 606 23.57 26.83 5.83
N PRO A 607 24.12 26.04 6.77
CA PRO A 607 24.50 24.66 6.52
C PRO A 607 23.27 23.79 6.29
N VAL A 608 23.35 22.92 5.28
CA VAL A 608 22.28 22.00 4.87
C VAL A 608 22.86 20.61 4.64
N LEU A 609 22.26 19.61 5.28
CA LEU A 609 22.44 18.21 4.94
C LEU A 609 21.38 17.84 3.91
N LEU A 610 21.74 17.32 2.74
CA LEU A 610 20.78 17.01 1.66
C LEU A 610 20.19 15.61 1.77
N LYS A 611 20.94 14.69 2.36
CA LYS A 611 20.53 13.33 2.69
C LYS A 611 20.72 13.09 4.18
N ALA A 612 19.63 13.15 4.93
CA ALA A 612 19.60 12.87 6.36
C ALA A 612 20.08 11.44 6.68
N ALA A 613 19.90 10.49 5.79
CA ALA A 613 20.55 9.19 5.87
C ALA A 613 20.79 8.63 4.47
N THR A 614 21.88 7.88 4.34
CA THR A 614 22.12 6.95 3.24
C THR A 614 21.33 5.66 3.46
N SER A 615 21.17 5.27 4.73
CA SER A 615 20.29 4.18 5.14
C SER A 615 18.83 4.55 5.00
N ARG A 616 18.04 3.57 4.59
CA ARG A 616 16.60 3.78 4.34
C ARG A 616 15.73 2.86 5.17
N ASN A 617 16.26 1.80 5.76
CA ASN A 617 15.46 0.88 6.54
C ASN A 617 14.89 1.58 7.80
N ILE A 618 13.57 1.60 7.91
CA ILE A 618 12.82 2.15 9.04
C ILE A 618 12.81 1.13 10.16
N ILE A 619 13.28 1.54 11.34
CA ILE A 619 13.11 0.81 12.58
C ILE A 619 12.13 1.62 13.45
N PRO A 620 10.89 1.13 13.66
CA PRO A 620 9.84 1.91 14.30
C PRO A 620 10.09 2.09 15.80
N ALA A 621 9.54 3.16 16.38
CA ALA A 621 9.56 3.43 17.83
C ALA A 621 8.94 2.29 18.68
N THR A 622 8.14 1.42 18.06
CA THR A 622 7.48 0.26 18.69
C THR A 622 8.37 -0.97 18.83
N HIS A 623 9.60 -0.94 18.31
CA HIS A 623 10.51 -2.08 18.42
C HIS A 623 10.82 -2.42 19.88
N LYS A 624 10.90 -3.71 20.22
CA LYS A 624 11.03 -4.19 21.60
C LYS A 624 12.34 -3.78 22.31
N ASP A 625 13.37 -3.43 21.55
CA ASP A 625 14.72 -3.16 22.07
C ASP A 625 15.00 -1.69 22.35
N TRP A 626 14.02 -0.80 22.14
CA TRP A 626 14.05 0.55 22.71
C TRP A 626 14.06 0.50 24.24
N ARG A 627 14.84 1.37 24.88
CA ARG A 627 14.84 1.54 26.34
C ARG A 627 14.61 2.99 26.68
N ILE A 628 13.68 3.24 27.61
CA ILE A 628 13.32 4.57 28.07
C ILE A 628 13.61 4.69 29.55
N GLN A 629 14.30 5.76 29.95
CA GLN A 629 14.43 6.19 31.33
C GLN A 629 13.76 7.57 31.47
N GLY A 630 13.08 7.82 32.58
CA GLY A 630 12.33 9.06 32.79
C GLY A 630 10.93 9.07 32.16
N ASN A 631 10.40 10.26 31.89
CA ASN A 631 9.00 10.43 31.47
C ASN A 631 8.84 10.37 29.94
N GLY A 632 8.64 9.16 29.42
CA GLY A 632 8.30 8.91 28.03
C GLY A 632 7.16 7.91 27.91
N VAL A 633 6.17 8.21 27.05
CA VAL A 633 5.02 7.33 26.81
C VAL A 633 4.85 7.03 25.34
N LEU A 634 4.51 5.78 25.03
CA LEU A 634 4.20 5.36 23.68
C LEU A 634 2.75 5.76 23.35
N SER A 635 2.56 6.69 22.42
CA SER A 635 1.27 7.32 22.10
C SER A 635 0.79 6.99 20.69
N LYS A 636 -0.53 7.02 20.49
CA LYS A 636 -1.20 6.98 19.18
C LYS A 636 -1.53 8.38 18.64
N GLU A 637 -1.22 9.43 19.40
CA GLU A 637 -1.49 10.83 19.05
C GLU A 637 -0.43 11.34 18.06
N GLY A 638 -0.55 10.91 16.80
CA GLY A 638 0.28 11.33 15.69
C GLY A 638 0.32 10.31 14.55
N LEU A 639 1.06 10.63 13.49
CA LEU A 639 1.27 9.72 12.37
C LEU A 639 2.61 9.02 12.57
N TYR A 640 2.60 7.76 13.02
CA TYR A 640 3.83 7.01 13.33
C TYR A 640 3.88 5.67 12.61
N TYR A 641 5.10 5.16 12.42
CA TYR A 641 5.29 3.80 11.93
C TYR A 641 4.68 2.79 12.91
N ASN A 642 3.92 1.82 12.39
CA ASN A 642 3.11 0.88 13.17
C ASN A 642 2.10 1.55 14.13
N GLY A 643 1.69 2.79 13.85
CA GLY A 643 0.60 3.48 14.54
C GLY A 643 0.91 3.98 15.95
N LYS A 644 2.16 3.91 16.41
CA LYS A 644 2.59 4.48 17.70
C LYS A 644 3.99 5.08 17.65
N GLY A 645 4.21 6.14 18.43
CA GLY A 645 5.49 6.82 18.60
C GLY A 645 5.74 7.21 20.05
N TRP A 646 6.98 7.51 20.41
CA TRP A 646 7.32 7.98 21.75
C TRP A 646 7.01 9.48 21.88
N LYS A 647 6.32 9.86 22.95
CA LYS A 647 6.24 11.25 23.44
C LYS A 647 7.11 11.37 24.67
N LEU A 648 8.20 12.10 24.53
CA LEU A 648 9.24 12.28 25.54
C LEU A 648 9.11 13.67 26.16
N GLN A 649 9.19 13.75 27.48
CA GLN A 649 9.25 15.02 28.22
C GLN A 649 10.68 15.32 28.66
N LYS A 650 10.89 16.52 29.21
CA LYS A 650 12.16 16.92 29.83
C LYS A 650 12.73 15.81 30.74
N ASP A 651 14.04 15.62 30.63
CA ASP A 651 14.87 14.64 31.33
C ASP A 651 14.61 13.17 30.94
N ALA A 652 13.70 12.90 30.00
CA ALA A 652 13.55 11.57 29.42
C ALA A 652 14.78 11.21 28.56
N ASN A 653 15.25 9.97 28.69
CA ASN A 653 16.36 9.42 27.93
C ASN A 653 15.92 8.17 27.18
N LEU A 654 15.82 8.26 25.86
CA LEU A 654 15.48 7.16 24.96
C LEU A 654 16.77 6.60 24.34
N THR A 655 17.05 5.33 24.57
CA THR A 655 18.30 4.65 24.18
C THR A 655 18.05 3.43 23.31
N LEU A 656 19.01 3.14 22.44
CA LEU A 656 19.03 1.97 21.56
C LEU A 656 20.46 1.53 21.23
N SER A 657 20.60 0.27 20.84
CA SER A 657 21.84 -0.30 20.30
C SER A 657 21.58 -0.89 18.93
N ILE A 658 22.50 -0.67 17.99
CA ILE A 658 22.36 -1.13 16.60
C ILE A 658 23.67 -1.71 16.07
N ASP A 659 23.55 -2.85 15.40
CA ASP A 659 24.60 -3.42 14.57
C ASP A 659 24.31 -3.06 13.11
N LEU A 660 25.12 -2.18 12.53
CA LEU A 660 25.04 -1.84 11.11
C LEU A 660 25.55 -3.00 10.27
N ASN A 661 24.94 -3.23 9.10
CA ASN A 661 25.36 -4.28 8.18
C ASN A 661 26.44 -3.78 7.20
N GLU A 662 26.73 -4.54 6.14
CA GLU A 662 27.71 -4.18 5.11
C GLU A 662 27.31 -2.97 4.26
N THR A 663 26.04 -2.55 4.27
CA THR A 663 25.57 -1.36 3.55
C THR A 663 25.29 -0.17 4.47
N GLY A 664 25.16 -0.39 5.79
CA GLY A 664 24.81 0.63 6.76
C GLY A 664 26.00 1.50 7.18
N ASP A 665 25.89 2.81 6.93
CA ASP A 665 26.88 3.84 7.25
C ASP A 665 26.25 5.10 7.88
N SER A 666 24.97 5.03 8.26
CA SER A 666 24.25 6.16 8.85
C SER A 666 23.10 5.74 9.77
N ILE A 667 22.76 6.64 10.69
CA ILE A 667 21.58 6.56 11.55
C ILE A 667 20.86 7.92 11.49
N ALA A 668 19.58 7.94 11.14
CA ALA A 668 18.75 9.15 11.24
C ALA A 668 17.60 8.98 12.22
N ILE A 669 17.31 10.02 13.00
CA ILE A 669 16.19 10.05 13.94
C ILE A 669 14.99 10.71 13.25
N ILE A 670 13.86 10.01 13.25
CA ILE A 670 12.61 10.44 12.61
C ILE A 670 11.56 10.72 13.68
N GLY A 671 10.87 11.87 13.59
CA GLY A 671 9.90 12.27 14.59
C GLY A 671 9.12 13.53 14.24
N ASP A 672 8.70 14.26 15.26
CA ASP A 672 7.75 15.37 15.09
C ASP A 672 8.47 16.72 15.11
N LYS A 673 8.14 17.60 14.16
CA LYS A 673 8.47 19.03 14.23
C LYS A 673 7.20 19.81 14.56
N SER A 674 7.23 20.64 15.59
CA SER A 674 6.04 21.35 16.09
C SER A 674 6.41 22.70 16.66
N ILE A 675 5.59 23.74 16.51
CA ILE A 675 5.85 25.02 17.21
C ILE A 675 5.87 24.90 18.73
N TYR A 676 5.30 23.81 19.28
CA TYR A 676 5.35 23.45 20.71
C TYR A 676 6.43 22.39 21.01
N GLY A 677 7.32 22.14 20.05
CA GLY A 677 8.37 21.15 20.14
C GLY A 677 9.41 21.45 21.22
N GLY A 678 10.23 20.45 21.51
CA GLY A 678 11.27 20.51 22.51
C GLY A 678 12.68 20.53 21.93
N HIS A 679 13.65 20.38 22.82
CA HIS A 679 15.07 20.24 22.49
C HIS A 679 15.60 18.94 23.09
N PHE A 680 16.41 18.22 22.33
CA PHE A 680 17.09 17.01 22.81
C PHE A 680 18.53 16.94 22.33
N ASP A 681 19.37 16.34 23.16
CA ASP A 681 20.76 16.01 22.84
C ASP A 681 20.85 14.58 22.33
N VAL A 682 21.79 14.35 21.41
CA VAL A 682 22.10 13.04 20.84
C VAL A 682 23.51 12.65 21.27
N TYR A 683 23.62 11.49 21.89
CA TYR A 683 24.89 10.87 22.24
C TYR A 683 25.11 9.63 21.37
N LEU A 684 26.32 9.50 20.84
CA LEU A 684 26.80 8.35 20.09
C LEU A 684 27.94 7.71 20.89
N ASP A 685 27.80 6.44 21.23
CA ASP A 685 28.80 5.66 21.97
C ASP A 685 29.25 6.33 23.29
N GLY A 686 28.33 7.06 23.92
CA GLY A 686 28.53 7.75 25.20
C GLY A 686 29.03 9.19 25.09
N GLU A 687 29.41 9.65 23.90
CA GLU A 687 29.89 11.00 23.65
C GLU A 687 28.80 11.89 23.05
N LEU A 688 28.77 13.17 23.45
CA LEU A 688 27.79 14.12 22.91
C LEU A 688 28.12 14.39 21.44
N HIS A 689 27.23 13.97 20.54
CA HIS A 689 27.40 14.16 19.10
C HIS A 689 26.75 15.46 18.62
N GLY A 690 25.68 15.92 19.29
CA GLY A 690 25.07 17.22 19.02
C GLY A 690 23.64 17.33 19.55
N SER A 691 22.90 18.34 19.09
CA SER A 691 21.55 18.59 19.59
C SER A 691 20.56 19.00 18.49
N CYS A 692 19.27 18.77 18.76
CA CYS A 692 18.17 19.07 17.85
C CYS A 692 17.08 19.88 18.54
N ASN A 693 16.62 20.95 17.90
CA ASN A 693 15.44 21.70 18.32
C ASN A 693 14.26 21.36 17.39
N THR A 694 13.27 20.63 17.91
CA THR A 694 12.10 20.23 17.13
C THR A 694 11.05 21.32 16.96
N SER A 695 11.24 22.48 17.62
CA SER A 695 10.42 23.68 17.38
C SER A 695 10.83 24.50 16.18
N PHE A 696 12.01 24.23 15.62
CA PHE A 696 12.48 24.92 14.42
C PHE A 696 11.86 24.33 13.15
N ILE A 697 10.95 25.10 12.54
CA ILE A 697 10.29 24.79 11.27
C ILE A 697 10.74 25.85 10.26
N PHE A 698 11.24 25.41 9.11
CA PHE A 698 11.80 26.31 8.09
C PHE A 698 10.73 27.17 7.42
N ASP A 699 11.06 28.40 7.06
CA ASP A 699 10.16 29.37 6.42
C ASP A 699 9.51 28.88 5.12
N ASP A 700 10.25 28.13 4.30
CA ASP A 700 9.76 27.53 3.06
C ASP A 700 8.69 26.46 3.31
N ILE A 701 8.74 25.82 4.48
CA ILE A 701 7.72 24.88 4.94
C ILE A 701 6.59 25.64 5.66
N GLN A 702 6.93 26.64 6.47
CA GLN A 702 5.98 27.40 7.29
C GLN A 702 4.94 28.14 6.45
N LYS A 703 5.33 28.69 5.29
CA LYS A 703 4.42 29.40 4.37
C LYS A 703 3.28 28.55 3.82
N ASN A 704 3.42 27.23 3.82
CA ASN A 704 2.42 26.28 3.32
C ASN A 704 1.74 25.49 4.45
N ARG A 705 1.96 25.87 5.72
CA ARG A 705 1.52 25.09 6.88
C ARG A 705 0.12 25.52 7.31
N ILE A 706 -0.80 24.55 7.43
CA ILE A 706 -2.16 24.74 7.98
C ILE A 706 -2.27 24.16 9.42
N ILE A 707 -1.24 23.44 9.89
CA ILE A 707 -1.25 22.67 11.15
C ILE A 707 -0.06 23.05 12.04
N ASP A 708 -0.11 22.79 13.34
CA ASP A 708 0.99 23.15 14.25
C ASP A 708 2.12 22.12 14.34
N THR A 709 1.90 20.89 13.86
CA THR A 709 2.83 19.76 13.99
C THR A 709 2.94 18.98 12.69
N MET A 710 4.17 18.69 12.27
CA MET A 710 4.51 17.82 11.15
C MET A 710 5.09 16.52 11.69
N PHE A 711 4.55 15.39 11.26
CA PHE A 711 4.97 14.07 11.71
C PHE A 711 6.00 13.44 10.76
N GLN A 712 6.73 12.44 11.26
CA GLN A 712 7.69 11.62 10.49
C GLN A 712 8.78 12.42 9.76
N GLN A 713 9.22 13.54 10.34
CA GLN A 713 10.27 14.38 9.78
C GLN A 713 11.66 13.90 10.22
N PRO A 714 12.69 14.04 9.37
CA PRO A 714 14.07 13.89 9.81
C PRO A 714 14.39 14.99 10.83
N LEU A 715 14.74 14.56 12.05
CA LEU A 715 15.09 15.45 13.15
C LEU A 715 16.60 15.60 13.29
N TYR A 716 17.33 14.50 13.19
CA TYR A 716 18.77 14.45 13.40
C TYR A 716 19.41 13.32 12.60
N SER A 717 20.71 13.43 12.32
CA SER A 717 21.45 12.49 11.48
C SER A 717 22.88 12.28 11.99
N ILE A 718 23.33 11.04 11.89
CA ILE A 718 24.71 10.58 12.10
C ILE A 718 25.12 9.88 10.80
N ARG A 719 26.22 10.31 10.16
CA ARG A 719 26.70 9.77 8.87
C ARG A 719 28.17 9.41 8.94
N ASN A 720 28.63 8.70 7.90
CA ASN A 720 30.01 8.20 7.77
C ASN A 720 30.39 7.25 8.91
N LEU A 721 29.40 6.53 9.46
CA LEU A 721 29.64 5.44 10.39
C LEU A 721 30.33 4.31 9.64
N LYS A 722 31.18 3.57 10.35
CA LYS A 722 31.87 2.42 9.77
C LYS A 722 30.84 1.32 9.46
N ASN A 723 30.83 0.76 8.26
CA ASN A 723 29.99 -0.40 7.94
C ASN A 723 30.37 -1.60 8.83
N SER A 724 29.40 -2.50 9.09
CA SER A 724 29.62 -3.68 9.93
C SER A 724 30.16 -3.33 11.34
N SER A 725 29.57 -2.33 11.97
CA SER A 725 29.97 -1.82 13.28
C SER A 725 28.80 -1.80 14.26
N HIS A 726 29.14 -1.69 15.55
CA HIS A 726 28.20 -1.58 16.64
C HIS A 726 28.16 -0.14 17.15
N HIS A 727 26.95 0.39 17.37
CA HIS A 727 26.75 1.73 17.92
C HIS A 727 25.65 1.76 18.99
N PHE A 728 25.89 2.54 20.03
CA PHE A 728 24.92 2.90 21.06
C PHE A 728 24.46 4.35 20.86
N VAL A 729 23.14 4.58 20.77
CA VAL A 729 22.57 5.91 20.58
C VAL A 729 21.66 6.24 21.76
N SER A 730 21.84 7.43 22.34
CA SER A 730 21.01 7.96 23.42
C SER A 730 20.47 9.34 23.06
N MET A 731 19.18 9.54 23.27
CA MET A 731 18.48 10.81 23.05
C MET A 731 17.96 11.35 24.39
N VAL A 732 18.51 12.47 24.84
CA VAL A 732 18.18 13.07 26.14
C VAL A 732 17.40 14.37 25.94
N VAL A 733 16.13 14.40 26.33
CA VAL A 733 15.30 15.60 26.19
C VAL A 733 15.69 16.63 27.24
N ARG A 734 16.02 17.84 26.80
CA ARG A 734 16.41 18.96 27.66
C ARG A 734 15.25 19.87 28.00
N THR A 735 14.37 20.12 27.04
CA THR A 735 13.22 21.02 27.21
C THR A 735 12.04 20.57 26.35
N GLY A 736 10.84 21.00 26.73
CA GLY A 736 9.62 20.79 25.95
C GLY A 736 9.19 19.33 25.80
N ASN A 737 8.42 19.06 24.74
CA ASN A 737 7.96 17.73 24.38
C ASN A 737 8.54 17.32 23.03
N VAL A 738 9.09 16.11 22.95
CA VAL A 738 9.70 15.56 21.73
C VAL A 738 8.94 14.30 21.30
N GLY A 739 8.50 14.26 20.05
CA GLY A 739 7.88 13.10 19.45
C GLY A 739 8.88 12.32 18.59
N ILE A 740 9.03 11.02 18.81
CA ILE A 740 9.91 10.12 18.04
C ILE A 740 9.08 9.02 17.37
N ALA A 741 9.13 8.95 16.04
CA ALA A 741 8.44 7.96 15.23
C ALA A 741 9.28 6.68 15.02
N GLY A 742 10.60 6.82 14.99
CA GLY A 742 11.55 5.73 14.76
C GLY A 742 12.93 6.24 14.32
N ILE A 743 13.73 5.35 13.75
CA ILE A 743 15.03 5.68 13.13
C ILE A 743 15.15 5.09 11.74
N LEU A 744 16.08 5.62 10.94
CA LEU A 744 16.56 5.02 9.70
C LEU A 744 17.95 4.44 9.92
N ALA A 745 18.14 3.15 9.67
CA ALA A 745 19.44 2.50 9.73
C ALA A 745 19.43 1.14 9.04
N ASP A 746 20.46 0.83 8.26
CA ASP A 746 20.59 -0.50 7.63
C ASP A 746 21.38 -1.43 8.54
N GLY A 747 20.64 -2.20 9.34
CA GLY A 747 21.21 -3.03 10.37
C GLY A 747 20.12 -3.69 11.22
N LYS A 748 20.53 -4.19 12.38
CA LYS A 748 19.63 -4.82 13.34
C LYS A 748 19.76 -4.15 14.69
N MET A 749 18.63 -3.74 15.27
CA MET A 749 18.63 -3.36 16.68
C MET A 749 18.88 -4.58 17.57
N ILE A 750 19.77 -4.40 18.53
CA ILE A 750 20.07 -5.39 19.55
C ILE A 750 19.65 -4.87 20.91
N GLN A 751 19.46 -5.81 21.84
CA GLN A 751 19.07 -5.46 23.20
C GLN A 751 20.16 -4.59 23.84
N VAL A 752 19.79 -3.41 24.30
CA VAL A 752 20.63 -2.60 25.18
C VAL A 752 20.88 -3.40 26.46
N ILE A 753 22.13 -3.76 26.71
CA ILE A 753 22.56 -4.40 27.95
C ILE A 753 22.86 -3.26 28.91
N ASP A 754 22.00 -3.08 29.92
CA ASP A 754 22.31 -2.16 31.01
C ASP A 754 23.67 -2.57 31.61
N PRO A 755 24.60 -1.62 31.84
CA PRO A 755 25.86 -1.96 32.49
C PRO A 755 25.52 -2.69 33.79
N THR A 756 26.04 -3.90 33.94
CA THR A 756 25.81 -4.71 35.14
C THR A 756 26.16 -3.84 36.35
N PRO A 757 25.24 -3.64 37.32
CA PRO A 757 25.56 -2.87 38.50
C PRO A 757 26.87 -3.41 39.06
N ALA A 758 27.90 -2.56 39.14
CA ALA A 758 29.15 -2.94 39.75
C ALA A 758 28.80 -3.56 41.12
N PRO A 759 29.34 -4.74 41.47
CA PRO A 759 28.98 -5.41 42.70
C PRO A 759 29.14 -4.41 43.84
N THR A 760 28.04 -4.11 44.52
CA THR A 760 28.06 -3.26 45.71
C THR A 760 29.13 -3.82 46.63
N PRO A 761 30.15 -3.04 47.02
CA PRO A 761 31.18 -3.52 47.94
C PRO A 761 30.49 -4.15 49.14
N ALA A 762 30.75 -5.43 49.40
CA ALA A 762 30.20 -6.12 50.53
C ALA A 762 30.53 -5.30 51.78
N ILE A 763 29.50 -4.86 52.50
CA ILE A 763 29.66 -4.25 53.82
C ILE A 763 30.24 -5.36 54.71
N ALA A 764 31.54 -5.26 54.98
CA ALA A 764 32.19 -6.11 55.96
C ALA A 764 31.59 -5.79 57.33
N SER A 765 30.85 -6.76 57.87
CA SER A 765 30.40 -6.77 59.25
C SER A 765 31.61 -6.78 60.18
N SER A 766 31.79 -5.70 60.95
CA SER A 766 32.74 -5.66 62.06
C SER A 766 32.26 -6.54 63.20
N GLY A 767 33.00 -7.61 63.49
CA GLY A 767 32.89 -8.42 64.69
C GLY A 767 34.28 -8.74 65.23
N ASP A 768 34.61 -8.04 66.31
CA ASP A 768 35.58 -8.33 67.38
C ASP A 768 37.10 -8.45 67.12
N ASN A 769 37.77 -7.51 67.81
CA ASN A 769 38.90 -7.67 68.71
C ASN A 769 40.15 -8.40 68.21
N LEU A 770 41.23 -7.63 68.02
CA LEU A 770 42.50 -7.90 68.69
C LEU A 770 43.34 -6.64 68.80
N ASP A 771 44.10 -6.62 69.89
CA ASP A 771 44.67 -5.49 70.59
C ASP A 771 46.15 -5.27 70.20
N VAL A 772 46.62 -4.03 70.39
CA VAL A 772 48.01 -3.56 70.53
C VAL A 772 49.01 -3.72 69.36
N GLY A 773 49.55 -2.57 68.91
CA GLY A 773 50.87 -2.51 68.26
C GLY A 773 51.19 -1.24 67.47
N SER A 774 51.85 -0.27 68.11
CA SER A 774 52.35 0.96 67.49
C SER A 774 53.48 0.71 66.47
N SER A 775 53.46 1.41 65.32
CA SER A 775 54.56 2.30 64.86
C SER A 775 54.45 2.73 63.39
N ASN A 776 54.60 4.03 63.17
CA ASN A 776 55.26 4.75 62.07
C ASN A 776 55.16 4.24 60.61
N GLY A 777 54.37 4.97 59.82
CA GLY A 777 54.82 5.74 58.65
C GLY A 777 55.47 5.02 57.46
N LYS A 778 54.82 5.10 56.29
CA LYS A 778 55.44 5.49 55.00
C LYS A 778 54.40 5.61 53.89
N ILE A 779 54.43 6.77 53.24
CA ILE A 779 53.83 7.03 51.93
C ILE A 779 54.72 6.36 50.88
N ILE A 780 54.17 5.45 50.08
CA ILE A 780 54.78 4.98 48.83
C ILE A 780 53.68 4.85 47.79
N GLY A 781 53.77 5.66 46.73
CA GLY A 781 52.98 5.53 45.53
C GLY A 781 53.42 4.33 44.71
N ILE A 782 52.47 3.70 44.01
CA ILE A 782 52.76 2.65 43.04
C ILE A 782 52.06 2.97 41.72
N THR A 783 52.92 3.19 40.73
CA THR A 783 52.70 3.19 39.29
C THR A 783 52.14 1.83 38.84
N LEU A 784 51.04 1.82 38.12
CA LEU A 784 50.49 0.62 37.48
C LEU A 784 50.92 0.59 36.01
N GLY A 785 51.83 -0.33 35.70
CA GLY A 785 52.23 -0.70 34.35
C GLY A 785 51.19 -1.57 33.67
N VAL A 786 50.93 -1.24 32.40
CA VAL A 786 50.07 -2.01 31.48
C VAL A 786 50.90 -3.16 30.90
N VAL A 787 50.39 -4.39 31.03
CA VAL A 787 50.91 -5.58 30.35
C VAL A 787 50.00 -5.88 29.16
N ILE A 788 50.57 -5.86 27.95
CA ILE A 788 49.95 -6.37 26.72
C ILE A 788 50.58 -7.73 26.42
N PRO A 789 49.81 -8.80 26.14
CA PRO A 789 50.36 -10.00 25.53
C PRO A 789 50.30 -9.89 23.99
N LEU A 790 51.50 -9.93 23.40
CA LEU A 790 51.76 -10.25 21.99
C LEU A 790 51.51 -11.75 21.75
N VAL A 791 50.77 -12.08 20.69
CA VAL A 791 50.80 -13.42 20.07
C VAL A 791 51.41 -13.29 18.68
N VAL A 792 52.51 -14.01 18.50
CA VAL A 792 53.28 -14.19 17.27
C VAL A 792 52.85 -15.49 16.62
N ILE A 793 52.56 -15.48 15.31
CA ILE A 793 52.82 -16.63 14.42
C ILE A 793 53.31 -16.08 13.06
N GLY A 794 54.58 -16.34 12.74
CA GLY A 794 55.14 -16.22 11.38
C GLY A 794 54.75 -17.43 10.52
N ALA A 795 55.18 -17.66 9.29
CA ALA A 795 56.07 -17.02 8.34
C ALA A 795 55.82 -17.78 7.01
N ALA A 796 56.09 -17.17 5.86
CA ALA A 796 56.88 -17.78 4.77
C ALA A 796 56.80 -16.92 3.50
N ILE A 797 57.94 -16.37 3.15
CA ILE A 797 58.30 -15.80 1.86
C ILE A 797 59.00 -16.91 1.06
N VAL A 798 58.62 -17.11 -0.20
CA VAL A 798 59.52 -17.62 -1.26
C VAL A 798 59.36 -16.70 -2.46
N GLY A 799 60.46 -16.07 -2.86
CA GLY A 799 60.53 -15.18 -4.01
C GLY A 799 61.37 -15.76 -5.15
N SER A 800 61.17 -15.19 -6.35
CA SER A 800 62.12 -15.11 -7.47
C SER A 800 61.39 -14.38 -8.63
N SER A 801 61.59 -13.08 -8.85
CA SER A 801 62.66 -12.40 -9.63
C SER A 801 62.60 -12.62 -11.15
N CYS A 802 62.15 -11.61 -11.92
CA CYS A 802 62.95 -10.84 -12.92
C CYS A 802 62.12 -10.06 -13.98
N SER A 803 62.41 -8.75 -14.04
CA SER A 803 62.57 -7.83 -15.20
C SER A 803 61.49 -7.63 -16.29
N SER A 804 60.89 -6.43 -16.25
CA SER A 804 60.85 -5.35 -17.28
C SER A 804 60.03 -5.46 -18.59
N ILE A 805 59.23 -4.39 -18.79
CA ILE A 805 58.74 -3.76 -20.04
C ILE A 805 57.54 -4.41 -20.77
N SER A 806 56.38 -3.74 -20.70
CA SER A 806 55.60 -3.23 -21.86
C SER A 806 54.09 -3.12 -21.56
N LYS A 807 53.51 -2.00 -21.99
CA LYS A 807 52.10 -1.60 -21.92
C LYS A 807 51.12 -2.70 -22.39
N ARG A 808 50.12 -3.06 -21.57
CA ARG A 808 48.70 -3.30 -21.95
C ARG A 808 47.84 -3.63 -20.72
N ASN A 809 46.57 -3.21 -20.81
CA ASN A 809 45.59 -3.06 -19.73
C ASN A 809 44.83 -4.40 -19.47
N PRO A 810 44.90 -5.04 -18.28
CA PRO A 810 44.28 -6.35 -18.03
C PRO A 810 42.88 -6.28 -17.38
N LEU A 811 42.22 -5.12 -17.34
CA LEU A 811 40.95 -4.96 -16.62
C LEU A 811 39.74 -5.68 -17.26
N LYS A 812 39.85 -6.21 -18.48
CA LYS A 812 38.73 -6.80 -19.23
C LYS A 812 38.52 -8.30 -19.00
N GLU A 813 39.54 -9.07 -18.63
CA GLU A 813 39.42 -10.51 -18.38
C GLU A 813 39.03 -10.85 -16.93
N VAL A 814 39.37 -9.98 -15.97
CA VAL A 814 38.94 -10.15 -14.56
C VAL A 814 37.44 -9.85 -14.41
N LEU A 815 36.91 -8.87 -15.15
CA LEU A 815 35.46 -8.57 -15.14
C LEU A 815 34.62 -9.69 -15.77
N MET A 816 35.10 -10.35 -16.82
CA MET A 816 34.39 -11.46 -17.46
C MET A 816 34.35 -12.74 -16.61
N LYS A 817 35.39 -13.00 -15.81
CA LYS A 817 35.40 -14.15 -14.87
C LYS A 817 34.56 -13.90 -13.61
N MET A 818 34.42 -12.65 -13.17
CA MET A 818 33.52 -12.30 -12.06
C MET A 818 32.03 -12.34 -12.46
N LEU A 819 31.68 -11.97 -13.70
CA LEU A 819 30.30 -12.11 -14.19
C LEU A 819 29.86 -13.58 -14.35
N TYR A 820 30.78 -14.50 -14.59
CA TYR A 820 30.45 -15.93 -14.73
C TYR A 820 30.22 -16.63 -13.38
N LEU A 821 30.91 -16.18 -12.31
CA LEU A 821 30.69 -16.69 -10.95
C LEU A 821 29.43 -16.13 -10.28
N TYR A 822 29.02 -14.90 -10.63
CA TYR A 822 27.78 -14.30 -10.11
C TYR A 822 26.52 -14.98 -10.66
N ASN A 823 26.54 -15.47 -11.90
CA ASN A 823 25.39 -16.18 -12.49
C ASN A 823 25.19 -17.60 -11.96
N CYS A 824 26.19 -18.23 -11.33
CA CYS A 824 26.02 -19.55 -10.72
C CYS A 824 25.41 -19.49 -9.30
N PHE A 825 25.45 -18.34 -8.63
CA PHE A 825 24.93 -18.22 -7.25
C PHE A 825 23.42 -17.86 -7.19
N CYS A 826 22.85 -17.32 -8.28
CA CYS A 826 21.43 -16.92 -8.32
C CYS A 826 20.46 -18.04 -8.72
N GLN A 827 20.89 -19.30 -8.83
CA GLN A 827 20.02 -20.45 -9.13
C GLN A 827 19.58 -21.25 -7.89
N TYR A 828 19.93 -20.81 -6.68
CA TYR A 828 19.53 -21.47 -5.43
C TYR A 828 19.08 -20.44 -4.37
N PHE A 829 18.12 -19.58 -4.69
CA PHE A 829 17.28 -18.87 -3.71
C PHE A 829 15.93 -18.49 -4.31
#